data_AF-A0A011UTU7-F1
#
_entry.id   AF-A0A011UTU7-F1
#
_cell.length_a   1.000
_cell.length_b   1.000
_cell.length_c   1.000
_cell.angle_alpha   90.00
_cell.angle_beta   90.00
_cell.angle_gamma   90.00
#
_symmetry.space_group_name_H-M   'P 1'
#
loop_
_entity.id
_entity.type
_entity.pdbx_description
1 polymer ?
#
loop_
_entity_poly.entity_id
_entity_poly.type
_entity_poly.pdbx_seq_one_letter_code
_entity_poly.pdbx_strand_id
1 'polypeptide(L)'
;MQAWPGSAYPLGATFDGSGTNFALFSEGAERVELCLFGDRGKETRIEMRDVDAFVWHVYLPTVQPGQRYGYRVHGPNDPANGHRFNPNKLLLDPYAKAVEGQVHWGQSVFGYDFGDPDSRNDEDSAAAMMKGVVVNPFFDWAGDRLPKTPYAETVIYEAHVKGLTQLHPEIPEEIRGTYSAIAHPAVIEHLKHIGVTAIELMPVHQFVNDSTLQEKGLSNYWGYNTIAFLAPQNTYSSSGQRGQQVQEFKSMVKALHAAGIEVILDVVYNHTAEGNHMGPTLSMRGIDNEAYYRLEADDKRYYTDYTGTGNSMNVGNPHTLQLIMDSLRYWVLEMHVDGFRFDLAATLAREFYEVDRLAAFFEIVQQDPVISQVKLIAEPWDIGPGGYQVGNFPPQWTEWNGKYRDTVRDLWRGEPATLGEFASRLTGSADLYENSGRRPVASINFVTAHDGFTLRDLVSYNEKHNEANGEDNNDGESHNRSWNCGVEGPTDDQGVLMLRARQQRNFLATLLLSQGVPMISHGDELGRTQRGNNNGYAQDNDITWIDWNHVDQPLVEFTAALARLRREHPTFRRSRFFDGRPVRREEGAPLPDIAWLRPDGTEMQPEDWESGFGRAVGVFLNGDGIRERDRRGEQIVDRHFFILFNAGDEGLSFTIPRAEFSPQWEIVVDTTGQLTNTEPRRGGEAVELAGRSLIVLRDYQEQKPDVDHSVAASLAALTVPIDIVRSPAPQPELPHCPWPTTRAARPPRPTACRCARRSTWMPPPPSPATCTISASIGPTCRRSCRRPPAPTTATTWWTPRGWTPTGAARAGCRGSSPRHGTRVSASSWTSCRTIRASPIRPRTRGGGTS
;
A
#
# COMPACT_ATOMS: atom_id res chain seq x y z
N MET A 1 -38.71 -2.48 -26.54
CA MET A 1 -37.58 -1.56 -26.81
C MET A 1 -36.99 -1.95 -28.16
N GLN A 2 -36.31 -1.05 -28.88
CA GLN A 2 -35.52 -1.48 -30.04
C GLN A 2 -34.17 -2.01 -29.52
N ALA A 3 -33.79 -3.21 -29.96
CA ALA A 3 -32.51 -3.83 -29.67
C ALA A 3 -31.78 -4.12 -30.99
N TRP A 4 -30.46 -3.93 -30.98
CA TRP A 4 -29.54 -4.27 -32.06
C TRP A 4 -28.52 -5.31 -31.54
N PRO A 5 -27.80 -6.05 -32.40
CA PRO A 5 -26.85 -7.07 -31.96
C PRO A 5 -25.77 -6.55 -30.99
N GLY A 6 -25.23 -5.36 -31.23
CA GLY A 6 -24.11 -4.85 -30.44
C GLY A 6 -22.80 -5.58 -30.75
N SER A 7 -21.96 -5.74 -29.73
CA SER A 7 -20.66 -6.43 -29.83
C SER A 7 -20.29 -7.18 -28.55
N ALA A 8 -19.60 -8.32 -28.70
CA ALA A 8 -19.04 -9.12 -27.61
C ALA A 8 -17.95 -8.40 -26.79
N TYR A 9 -17.42 -7.28 -27.26
CA TYR A 9 -16.40 -6.50 -26.55
C TYR A 9 -16.70 -4.99 -26.66
N PRO A 10 -16.40 -4.17 -25.63
CA PRO A 10 -15.96 -4.56 -24.28
C PRO A 10 -17.06 -5.24 -23.46
N LEU A 11 -16.64 -6.07 -22.50
CA LEU A 11 -17.52 -6.75 -21.54
C LEU A 11 -18.21 -5.77 -20.56
N GLY A 12 -19.32 -6.22 -20.00
CA GLY A 12 -20.23 -5.45 -19.14
C GLY A 12 -21.06 -4.42 -19.90
N ALA A 13 -21.61 -3.45 -19.16
CA ALA A 13 -22.27 -2.28 -19.76
C ALA A 13 -21.26 -1.20 -20.17
N THR A 14 -21.37 -0.72 -21.41
CA THR A 14 -20.55 0.38 -21.96
C THR A 14 -21.42 1.34 -22.77
N PHE A 15 -21.44 2.60 -22.34
CA PHE A 15 -22.15 3.70 -23.00
C PHE A 15 -21.23 4.41 -24.00
N ASP A 16 -21.70 4.62 -25.23
CA ASP A 16 -20.90 5.18 -26.35
C ASP A 16 -21.24 6.65 -26.70
N GLY A 17 -22.14 7.28 -25.94
CA GLY A 17 -22.67 8.63 -26.23
C GLY A 17 -24.00 8.64 -27.01
N SER A 18 -24.37 7.53 -27.64
CA SER A 18 -25.64 7.34 -28.37
C SER A 18 -26.55 6.32 -27.68
N GLY A 19 -25.98 5.25 -27.14
CA GLY A 19 -26.67 4.15 -26.46
C GLY A 19 -25.71 3.29 -25.65
N THR A 20 -26.20 2.14 -25.18
CA THR A 20 -25.39 1.23 -24.34
C THR A 20 -25.27 -0.16 -24.98
N ASN A 21 -24.03 -0.63 -25.12
CA ASN A 21 -23.71 -2.03 -25.36
C ASN A 21 -23.69 -2.79 -24.04
N PHE A 22 -24.25 -4.00 -24.02
CA PHE A 22 -24.16 -4.96 -22.92
C PHE A 22 -23.55 -6.24 -23.45
N ALA A 23 -22.52 -6.76 -22.78
CA ALA A 23 -21.87 -8.02 -23.12
C ALA A 23 -21.55 -8.84 -21.85
N LEU A 24 -21.92 -10.12 -21.84
CA LEU A 24 -21.78 -11.03 -20.70
C LEU A 24 -21.21 -12.37 -21.15
N PHE A 25 -20.10 -12.80 -20.55
CA PHE A 25 -19.57 -14.16 -20.75
C PHE A 25 -20.38 -15.20 -19.96
N SER A 26 -20.74 -16.30 -20.62
CA SER A 26 -21.17 -17.56 -20.00
C SER A 26 -21.10 -18.68 -21.05
N GLU A 27 -20.37 -19.75 -20.76
CA GLU A 27 -20.21 -20.90 -21.65
C GLU A 27 -21.26 -21.99 -21.40
N GLY A 28 -21.78 -22.10 -20.17
CA GLY A 28 -22.85 -23.03 -19.79
C GLY A 28 -24.29 -22.51 -19.97
N ALA A 29 -24.49 -21.24 -20.32
CA ALA A 29 -25.83 -20.68 -20.51
C ALA A 29 -26.55 -21.23 -21.76
N GLU A 30 -27.85 -21.52 -21.60
CA GLU A 30 -28.78 -21.83 -22.69
C GLU A 30 -29.53 -20.56 -23.18
N ARG A 31 -29.69 -19.55 -22.32
CA ARG A 31 -30.28 -18.24 -22.64
C ARG A 31 -29.92 -17.19 -21.59
N VAL A 32 -29.68 -15.95 -22.03
CA VAL A 32 -29.52 -14.78 -21.14
C VAL A 32 -30.65 -13.76 -21.35
N GLU A 33 -31.23 -13.27 -20.26
CA GLU A 33 -32.11 -12.10 -20.23
C GLU A 33 -31.41 -10.92 -19.53
N LEU A 34 -31.27 -9.79 -20.22
CA LEU A 34 -30.90 -8.49 -19.64
C LEU A 34 -32.14 -7.87 -18.98
N CYS A 35 -32.07 -7.58 -17.69
CA CYS A 35 -33.17 -7.04 -16.90
C CYS A 35 -32.94 -5.56 -16.57
N LEU A 36 -33.70 -4.67 -17.20
CA LEU A 36 -33.64 -3.22 -16.93
C LEU A 36 -34.68 -2.81 -15.86
N PHE A 37 -34.30 -1.92 -14.95
CA PHE A 37 -35.17 -1.46 -13.85
C PHE A 37 -35.43 0.05 -13.93
N GLY A 38 -36.66 0.44 -14.27
CA GLY A 38 -37.12 1.84 -14.17
C GLY A 38 -37.25 2.30 -12.71
N ASP A 39 -37.43 3.60 -12.45
CA ASP A 39 -37.36 4.17 -11.09
C ASP A 39 -38.25 3.46 -10.05
N ARG A 40 -39.50 3.15 -10.42
CA ARG A 40 -40.48 2.45 -9.57
C ARG A 40 -40.22 0.93 -9.41
N GLY A 41 -38.98 0.48 -9.58
CA GLY A 41 -38.56 -0.92 -9.47
C GLY A 41 -39.09 -1.86 -10.56
N LYS A 42 -39.84 -1.37 -11.56
CA LYS A 42 -40.41 -2.21 -12.61
C LYS A 42 -39.30 -2.79 -13.49
N GLU A 43 -39.17 -4.11 -13.46
CA GLU A 43 -38.35 -4.90 -14.36
C GLU A 43 -38.86 -4.86 -15.81
N THR A 44 -37.95 -4.85 -16.78
CA THR A 44 -38.21 -5.07 -18.21
C THR A 44 -37.10 -5.96 -18.75
N ARG A 45 -37.46 -7.19 -19.14
CA ARG A 45 -36.51 -8.20 -19.63
C ARG A 45 -36.31 -8.07 -21.14
N ILE A 46 -35.07 -8.27 -21.58
CA ILE A 46 -34.63 -8.22 -22.97
C ILE A 46 -33.79 -9.47 -23.21
N GLU A 47 -34.29 -10.37 -24.05
CA GLU A 47 -33.57 -11.59 -24.46
C GLU A 47 -32.33 -11.20 -25.28
N MET A 48 -31.16 -11.63 -24.83
CA MET A 48 -29.89 -11.49 -25.56
C MET A 48 -29.78 -12.68 -26.52
N ARG A 49 -29.61 -12.39 -27.81
CA ARG A 49 -29.76 -13.37 -28.91
C ARG A 49 -28.50 -13.59 -29.72
N ASP A 50 -27.66 -12.57 -29.76
CA ASP A 50 -26.41 -12.56 -30.48
C ASP A 50 -25.31 -13.01 -29.50
N VAL A 51 -24.55 -14.03 -29.88
CA VAL A 51 -23.53 -14.68 -29.03
C VAL A 51 -22.31 -15.01 -29.88
N ASP A 52 -21.20 -14.32 -29.62
CA ASP A 52 -19.90 -14.58 -30.24
C ASP A 52 -18.94 -15.11 -29.17
N ALA A 53 -18.35 -16.28 -29.41
CA ALA A 53 -17.35 -16.92 -28.52
C ALA A 53 -17.76 -16.95 -27.02
N PHE A 54 -18.95 -17.48 -26.73
CA PHE A 54 -19.55 -17.57 -25.38
C PHE A 54 -19.83 -16.22 -24.69
N VAL A 55 -19.69 -15.10 -25.40
CA VAL A 55 -20.12 -13.79 -24.92
C VAL A 55 -21.46 -13.44 -25.56
N TRP A 56 -22.49 -13.39 -24.73
CA TRP A 56 -23.83 -12.92 -25.07
C TRP A 56 -23.84 -11.41 -25.14
N HIS A 57 -24.42 -10.80 -26.18
CA HIS A 57 -24.45 -9.34 -26.29
C HIS A 57 -25.76 -8.75 -26.85
N VAL A 58 -26.00 -7.47 -26.54
CA VAL A 58 -27.08 -6.65 -27.10
C VAL A 58 -26.74 -5.16 -26.99
N TYR A 59 -27.14 -4.36 -27.98
CA TYR A 59 -27.03 -2.90 -27.95
C TYR A 59 -28.41 -2.24 -27.91
N LEU A 60 -28.56 -1.25 -27.01
CA LEU A 60 -29.81 -0.56 -26.74
C LEU A 60 -29.67 0.96 -26.96
N PRO A 61 -30.12 1.50 -28.12
CA PRO A 61 -30.00 2.92 -28.46
C PRO A 61 -30.78 3.89 -27.54
N THR A 62 -31.69 3.37 -26.72
CA THR A 62 -32.49 4.19 -25.78
C THR A 62 -32.01 4.09 -24.34
N VAL A 63 -30.93 3.36 -24.06
CA VAL A 63 -30.34 3.25 -22.72
C VAL A 63 -29.22 4.28 -22.58
N GLN A 64 -29.15 4.89 -21.39
CA GLN A 64 -28.31 6.03 -21.06
C GLN A 64 -27.71 5.83 -19.65
N PRO A 65 -26.67 6.60 -19.26
CA PRO A 65 -26.12 6.55 -17.91
C PRO A 65 -27.17 6.76 -16.80
N GLY A 66 -26.99 6.07 -15.68
CA GLY A 66 -27.96 5.99 -14.58
C GLY A 66 -29.03 4.90 -14.77
N GLN A 67 -29.12 4.23 -15.93
CA GLN A 67 -29.97 3.05 -16.09
C GLN A 67 -29.47 1.91 -15.20
N ARG A 68 -30.38 1.34 -14.41
CA ARG A 68 -30.14 0.21 -13.51
C ARG A 68 -30.43 -1.11 -14.21
N TYR A 69 -29.59 -2.12 -14.01
CA TYR A 69 -29.71 -3.42 -14.68
C TYR A 69 -29.18 -4.58 -13.83
N GLY A 70 -29.44 -5.79 -14.33
CA GLY A 70 -28.86 -7.07 -13.92
C GLY A 70 -29.20 -8.13 -14.96
N TYR A 71 -28.86 -9.38 -14.73
CA TYR A 71 -29.13 -10.48 -15.66
C TYR A 71 -29.96 -11.60 -15.01
N ARG A 72 -30.65 -12.39 -15.85
CA ARG A 72 -31.15 -13.72 -15.49
C ARG A 72 -30.59 -14.71 -16.51
N VAL A 73 -29.88 -15.71 -16.02
CA VAL A 73 -29.21 -16.70 -16.88
C VAL A 73 -29.89 -18.05 -16.69
N HIS A 74 -30.24 -18.66 -17.82
CA HIS A 74 -30.94 -19.94 -17.92
C HIS A 74 -29.93 -21.00 -18.36
N GLY A 75 -29.98 -22.18 -17.76
CA GLY A 75 -29.07 -23.29 -18.02
C GLY A 75 -29.33 -24.46 -17.06
N PRO A 76 -28.49 -25.51 -17.06
CA PRO A 76 -28.66 -26.68 -16.22
C PRO A 76 -28.55 -26.34 -14.72
N ASN A 77 -29.50 -26.81 -13.92
CA ASN A 77 -29.37 -26.84 -12.46
C ASN A 77 -29.09 -28.29 -12.04
N ASP A 78 -27.81 -28.60 -11.87
CA ASP A 78 -27.29 -29.91 -11.48
C ASP A 78 -26.12 -29.70 -10.52
N PRO A 79 -26.42 -29.49 -9.21
CA PRO A 79 -25.39 -29.19 -8.21
C PRO A 79 -24.34 -30.29 -8.07
N ALA A 80 -24.65 -31.55 -8.39
CA ALA A 80 -23.71 -32.67 -8.30
C ALA A 80 -22.60 -32.59 -9.36
N ASN A 81 -22.91 -32.05 -10.54
CA ASN A 81 -21.93 -31.75 -11.58
C ASN A 81 -21.43 -30.27 -11.53
N GLY A 82 -21.78 -29.52 -10.48
CA GLY A 82 -21.34 -28.14 -10.28
C GLY A 82 -22.16 -27.06 -11.01
N HIS A 83 -23.16 -27.44 -11.82
CA HIS A 83 -24.00 -26.49 -12.55
C HIS A 83 -25.07 -25.86 -11.63
N ARG A 84 -25.06 -24.52 -11.48
CA ARG A 84 -25.89 -23.81 -10.49
C ARG A 84 -26.81 -22.73 -11.09
N PHE A 85 -27.11 -22.83 -12.38
CA PHE A 85 -27.98 -21.88 -13.08
C PHE A 85 -29.38 -21.81 -12.47
N ASN A 86 -29.85 -20.60 -12.13
CA ASN A 86 -31.19 -20.38 -11.61
C ASN A 86 -31.71 -18.99 -12.04
N PRO A 87 -32.53 -18.89 -13.11
CA PRO A 87 -32.99 -17.61 -13.66
C PRO A 87 -34.00 -16.87 -12.77
N ASN A 88 -34.51 -17.52 -11.71
CA ASN A 88 -35.36 -16.87 -10.72
C ASN A 88 -34.52 -15.91 -9.86
N LYS A 89 -33.20 -16.11 -9.78
CA LYS A 89 -32.26 -15.17 -9.18
C LYS A 89 -31.87 -14.09 -10.20
N LEU A 90 -32.02 -12.82 -9.81
CA LEU A 90 -31.40 -11.70 -10.50
C LEU A 90 -29.92 -11.66 -10.12
N LEU A 91 -29.06 -11.54 -11.12
CA LEU A 91 -27.61 -11.60 -11.00
C LEU A 91 -26.99 -10.23 -11.30
N LEU A 92 -25.98 -9.85 -10.54
CA LEU A 92 -25.15 -8.68 -10.80
C LEU A 92 -24.23 -8.94 -12.02
N ASP A 93 -23.82 -7.88 -12.70
CA ASP A 93 -22.83 -7.94 -13.77
C ASP A 93 -21.40 -7.96 -13.16
N PRO A 94 -20.55 -8.97 -13.42
CA PRO A 94 -19.16 -8.99 -12.97
C PRO A 94 -18.34 -7.78 -13.44
N TYR A 95 -18.71 -7.19 -14.58
CA TYR A 95 -18.13 -5.98 -15.17
C TYR A 95 -18.96 -4.71 -14.83
N ALA A 96 -19.82 -4.75 -13.81
CA ALA A 96 -20.50 -3.55 -13.29
C ALA A 96 -19.47 -2.51 -12.84
N LYS A 97 -19.53 -1.31 -13.42
CA LYS A 97 -18.66 -0.16 -13.07
C LYS A 97 -19.24 0.70 -11.94
N ALA A 98 -20.50 0.46 -11.57
CA ALA A 98 -21.19 1.06 -10.43
C ALA A 98 -22.37 0.17 -10.01
N VAL A 99 -22.76 0.22 -8.73
CA VAL A 99 -23.83 -0.60 -8.15
C VAL A 99 -24.73 0.25 -7.26
N GLU A 100 -26.06 0.14 -7.41
CA GLU A 100 -27.05 0.77 -6.53
C GLU A 100 -27.63 -0.24 -5.54
N GLY A 101 -27.72 0.15 -4.27
CA GLY A 101 -28.34 -0.62 -3.19
C GLY A 101 -27.42 -1.67 -2.56
N GLN A 102 -28.00 -2.46 -1.66
CA GLN A 102 -27.35 -3.57 -0.95
C GLN A 102 -28.21 -4.83 -1.08
N VAL A 103 -27.67 -5.99 -0.68
CA VAL A 103 -28.44 -7.23 -0.58
C VAL A 103 -29.35 -7.17 0.65
N HIS A 104 -30.65 -7.36 0.46
CA HIS A 104 -31.60 -7.61 1.55
C HIS A 104 -31.69 -9.12 1.80
N TRP A 105 -31.10 -9.59 2.90
CA TRP A 105 -30.99 -11.02 3.18
C TRP A 105 -32.34 -11.70 3.45
N GLY A 106 -32.44 -12.94 3.00
CA GLY A 106 -33.62 -13.80 3.09
C GLY A 106 -33.54 -14.93 2.07
N GLN A 107 -34.47 -15.90 2.13
CA GLN A 107 -34.43 -17.10 1.29
C GLN A 107 -34.33 -16.80 -0.22
N SER A 108 -34.96 -15.72 -0.70
CA SER A 108 -35.00 -15.37 -2.13
C SER A 108 -33.63 -15.25 -2.81
N VAL A 109 -32.55 -14.83 -2.13
CA VAL A 109 -31.21 -14.66 -2.73
C VAL A 109 -30.36 -15.93 -2.77
N PHE A 110 -30.88 -17.07 -2.29
CA PHE A 110 -30.21 -18.37 -2.32
C PHE A 110 -30.77 -19.25 -3.43
N GLY A 111 -29.92 -20.07 -4.05
CA GLY A 111 -30.31 -21.00 -5.13
C GLY A 111 -31.12 -22.22 -4.67
N TYR A 112 -31.13 -22.48 -3.35
CA TYR A 112 -31.74 -23.62 -2.66
C TYR A 112 -32.57 -23.13 -1.44
N ASP A 113 -33.33 -24.02 -0.79
CA ASP A 113 -34.21 -23.69 0.35
C ASP A 113 -33.52 -23.92 1.71
N PHE A 114 -33.79 -23.09 2.71
CA PHE A 114 -33.11 -23.19 4.00
C PHE A 114 -33.45 -24.48 4.74
N GLY A 115 -32.43 -25.33 4.92
CA GLY A 115 -32.55 -26.67 5.52
C GLY A 115 -32.44 -27.82 4.52
N ASP A 116 -32.50 -27.54 3.21
CA ASP A 116 -32.29 -28.54 2.14
C ASP A 116 -31.31 -28.02 1.07
N PRO A 117 -29.97 -28.17 1.30
CA PRO A 117 -28.93 -27.71 0.36
C PRO A 117 -28.80 -28.51 -0.95
N ASP A 118 -29.74 -29.42 -1.23
CA ASP A 118 -29.92 -30.12 -2.50
C ASP A 118 -31.19 -29.67 -3.25
N SER A 119 -32.04 -28.82 -2.65
CA SER A 119 -33.24 -28.31 -3.30
C SER A 119 -32.93 -27.21 -4.34
N ARG A 120 -33.95 -26.86 -5.13
CA ARG A 120 -33.94 -25.68 -6.00
C ARG A 120 -35.04 -24.72 -5.55
N ASN A 121 -34.62 -23.51 -5.19
CA ASN A 121 -35.47 -22.42 -4.73
C ASN A 121 -35.79 -21.47 -5.90
N ASP A 122 -37.08 -21.39 -6.25
CA ASP A 122 -37.59 -20.59 -7.37
C ASP A 122 -38.16 -19.20 -6.95
N GLU A 123 -37.91 -18.73 -5.72
CA GLU A 123 -38.26 -17.36 -5.31
C GLU A 123 -37.48 -16.30 -6.14
N ASP A 124 -38.14 -15.19 -6.48
CA ASP A 124 -37.53 -14.10 -7.27
C ASP A 124 -36.69 -13.16 -6.38
N SER A 125 -35.37 -13.12 -6.61
CA SER A 125 -34.46 -12.26 -5.83
C SER A 125 -34.42 -10.79 -6.26
N ALA A 126 -35.10 -10.40 -7.35
CA ALA A 126 -34.94 -9.07 -7.96
C ALA A 126 -35.33 -7.89 -7.05
N ALA A 127 -36.20 -8.10 -6.05
CA ALA A 127 -36.54 -7.11 -5.03
C ALA A 127 -35.47 -6.99 -3.93
N ALA A 128 -34.76 -8.09 -3.64
CA ALA A 128 -33.74 -8.19 -2.61
C ALA A 128 -32.32 -7.84 -3.10
N MET A 129 -32.08 -7.89 -4.42
CA MET A 129 -30.77 -7.71 -5.02
C MET A 129 -30.39 -6.26 -5.31
N MET A 130 -29.13 -5.91 -5.00
CA MET A 130 -28.40 -4.78 -5.57
C MET A 130 -28.35 -4.85 -7.11
N LYS A 131 -28.17 -3.70 -7.79
CA LYS A 131 -28.29 -3.60 -9.26
C LYS A 131 -27.10 -2.87 -9.86
N GLY A 132 -26.57 -3.40 -10.97
CA GLY A 132 -25.54 -2.71 -11.75
C GLY A 132 -26.10 -1.43 -12.36
N VAL A 133 -25.24 -0.43 -12.58
CA VAL A 133 -25.64 0.86 -13.16
C VAL A 133 -24.77 1.20 -14.36
N VAL A 134 -25.41 1.57 -15.47
CA VAL A 134 -24.73 2.11 -16.65
C VAL A 134 -24.06 3.43 -16.26
N VAL A 135 -22.73 3.52 -16.35
CA VAL A 135 -21.97 4.73 -16.03
C VAL A 135 -21.73 5.59 -17.26
N ASN A 136 -21.51 6.89 -17.04
CA ASN A 136 -20.84 7.74 -18.02
C ASN A 136 -19.32 7.58 -17.82
N PRO A 137 -18.54 7.10 -18.80
CA PRO A 137 -17.09 6.98 -18.65
C PRO A 137 -16.37 8.34 -18.56
N PHE A 138 -16.96 9.40 -19.14
CA PHE A 138 -16.35 10.71 -19.19
C PHE A 138 -16.13 11.32 -17.80
N PHE A 139 -14.92 11.82 -17.58
CA PHE A 139 -14.50 12.60 -16.42
C PHE A 139 -13.41 13.57 -16.86
N ASP A 140 -13.44 14.82 -16.38
CA ASP A 140 -12.38 15.80 -16.68
C ASP A 140 -11.25 15.72 -15.64
N TRP A 141 -10.18 15.03 -16.01
CA TRP A 141 -8.93 14.99 -15.23
C TRP A 141 -8.18 16.34 -15.19
N ALA A 142 -8.58 17.35 -15.98
CA ALA A 142 -8.03 18.71 -15.99
C ALA A 142 -6.49 18.82 -16.08
N GLY A 143 -5.85 17.87 -16.76
CA GLY A 143 -4.39 17.84 -16.93
C GLY A 143 -3.62 17.14 -15.80
N ASP A 144 -4.27 16.21 -15.10
CA ASP A 144 -3.69 15.31 -14.10
C ASP A 144 -2.34 14.68 -14.51
N ARG A 145 -1.52 14.36 -13.52
CA ARG A 145 -0.19 13.75 -13.67
C ARG A 145 0.05 12.75 -12.54
N LEU A 146 0.06 11.46 -12.91
CA LEU A 146 0.50 10.36 -12.05
C LEU A 146 1.82 10.74 -11.33
N PRO A 147 1.89 10.74 -9.98
CA PRO A 147 3.05 11.25 -9.25
C PRO A 147 4.34 10.46 -9.52
N LYS A 148 4.22 9.12 -9.66
CA LYS A 148 5.31 8.19 -9.95
C LYS A 148 6.52 8.34 -9.03
N THR A 149 6.24 8.34 -7.73
CA THR A 149 7.25 8.29 -6.66
C THR A 149 7.98 6.94 -6.76
N PRO A 150 9.32 6.91 -6.88
CA PRO A 150 10.08 5.67 -6.86
C PRO A 150 9.90 4.95 -5.53
N TYR A 151 9.82 3.62 -5.52
CA TYR A 151 9.66 2.83 -4.29
C TYR A 151 10.64 3.19 -3.16
N ALA A 152 11.89 3.54 -3.48
CA ALA A 152 12.87 3.98 -2.48
C ALA A 152 12.44 5.29 -1.76
N GLU A 153 11.78 6.18 -2.48
CA GLU A 153 11.23 7.45 -1.98
C GLU A 153 9.81 7.29 -1.40
N THR A 154 9.22 6.08 -1.48
CA THR A 154 7.84 5.83 -1.03
C THR A 154 7.74 5.66 0.49
N VAL A 155 6.70 6.26 1.07
CA VAL A 155 6.15 5.94 2.40
C VAL A 155 4.66 5.64 2.21
N ILE A 156 4.24 4.43 2.58
CA ILE A 156 2.86 3.93 2.41
C ILE A 156 2.06 4.21 3.69
N TYR A 157 0.80 4.62 3.53
CA TYR A 157 -0.15 4.78 4.62
C TYR A 157 -1.40 3.93 4.33
N GLU A 158 -1.55 2.83 5.06
CA GLU A 158 -2.67 1.90 4.94
C GLU A 158 -3.90 2.50 5.64
N ALA A 159 -4.95 2.82 4.87
CA ALA A 159 -6.07 3.64 5.31
C ALA A 159 -7.44 3.03 5.00
N HIS A 160 -8.32 3.04 6.00
CA HIS A 160 -9.73 2.74 5.80
C HIS A 160 -10.51 4.02 5.41
N VAL A 161 -11.15 4.03 4.22
CA VAL A 161 -11.89 5.20 3.69
C VAL A 161 -12.86 5.78 4.73
N LYS A 162 -13.67 4.92 5.36
CA LYS A 162 -14.58 5.31 6.42
C LYS A 162 -13.87 5.76 7.72
N GLY A 163 -13.21 4.85 8.43
CA GLY A 163 -12.65 5.13 9.76
C GLY A 163 -11.65 6.28 9.83
N LEU A 164 -10.87 6.53 8.77
CA LEU A 164 -9.93 7.66 8.74
C LEU A 164 -10.63 9.02 8.90
N THR A 165 -11.89 9.14 8.46
CA THR A 165 -12.58 10.44 8.37
C THR A 165 -13.93 10.52 9.10
N GLN A 166 -14.48 9.39 9.56
CA GLN A 166 -15.82 9.31 10.15
C GLN A 166 -16.07 10.25 11.35
N LEU A 167 -15.04 10.52 12.16
CA LEU A 167 -15.11 11.40 13.34
C LEU A 167 -14.24 12.67 13.21
N HIS A 168 -13.73 12.99 12.02
CA HIS A 168 -12.81 14.12 11.83
C HIS A 168 -13.55 15.46 11.98
N PRO A 169 -13.20 16.33 12.95
CA PRO A 169 -14.00 17.49 13.31
C PRO A 169 -14.08 18.55 12.19
N GLU A 170 -12.97 18.80 11.50
CA GLU A 170 -12.91 19.77 10.38
C GLU A 170 -13.63 19.32 9.10
N ILE A 171 -14.05 18.07 8.99
CA ILE A 171 -14.73 17.55 7.79
C ILE A 171 -16.25 17.75 7.96
N PRO A 172 -16.97 18.30 6.97
CA PRO A 172 -18.43 18.41 6.99
C PRO A 172 -19.10 17.04 7.16
N GLU A 173 -20.12 16.98 8.03
CA GLU A 173 -20.77 15.73 8.46
C GLU A 173 -21.32 14.93 7.27
N GLU A 174 -21.84 15.62 6.26
CA GLU A 174 -22.43 15.07 5.05
C GLU A 174 -21.46 14.31 4.12
N ILE A 175 -20.14 14.47 4.30
CA ILE A 175 -19.12 13.73 3.55
C ILE A 175 -18.24 12.82 4.42
N ARG A 176 -18.39 12.82 5.75
CA ARG A 176 -17.55 12.00 6.64
C ARG A 176 -17.65 10.51 6.27
N GLY A 177 -16.50 9.87 6.19
CA GLY A 177 -16.39 8.45 5.88
C GLY A 177 -16.46 8.09 4.38
N THR A 178 -16.35 9.07 3.47
CA THR A 178 -16.49 8.89 2.02
C THR A 178 -15.22 9.27 1.25
N TYR A 179 -15.16 8.91 -0.04
CA TYR A 179 -14.07 9.30 -0.94
C TYR A 179 -13.86 10.84 -0.96
N SER A 180 -14.94 11.64 -0.87
CA SER A 180 -14.83 13.11 -0.76
C SER A 180 -14.11 13.59 0.51
N ALA A 181 -14.22 12.87 1.62
CA ALA A 181 -13.52 13.22 2.85
C ALA A 181 -12.02 12.88 2.80
N ILE A 182 -11.63 11.80 2.10
CA ILE A 182 -10.21 11.51 1.82
C ILE A 182 -9.58 12.61 0.94
N ALA A 183 -10.38 13.20 0.04
CA ALA A 183 -10.00 14.35 -0.77
C ALA A 183 -9.98 15.71 -0.01
N HIS A 184 -10.37 15.73 1.27
CA HIS A 184 -10.50 16.98 2.02
C HIS A 184 -9.13 17.56 2.40
N PRO A 185 -8.91 18.89 2.34
CA PRO A 185 -7.61 19.50 2.62
C PRO A 185 -7.01 19.13 3.98
N ALA A 186 -7.83 18.95 5.03
CA ALA A 186 -7.35 18.53 6.35
C ALA A 186 -6.63 17.16 6.32
N VAL A 187 -7.18 16.17 5.59
CA VAL A 187 -6.57 14.85 5.44
C VAL A 187 -5.30 14.93 4.59
N ILE A 188 -5.36 15.67 3.49
CA ILE A 188 -4.22 15.85 2.57
C ILE A 188 -3.03 16.54 3.29
N GLU A 189 -3.27 17.59 4.07
CA GLU A 189 -2.19 18.27 4.81
C GLU A 189 -1.65 17.42 5.98
N HIS A 190 -2.49 16.62 6.65
CA HIS A 190 -2.00 15.63 7.64
C HIS A 190 -1.04 14.63 6.99
N LEU A 191 -1.48 13.95 5.91
CA LEU A 191 -0.66 12.98 5.18
C LEU A 191 0.68 13.58 4.71
N LYS A 192 0.66 14.82 4.20
CA LYS A 192 1.87 15.55 3.79
C LYS A 192 2.78 15.92 4.97
N HIS A 193 2.22 16.25 6.14
CA HIS A 193 2.99 16.59 7.35
C HIS A 193 3.76 15.37 7.87
N ILE A 194 3.09 14.20 7.96
CA ILE A 194 3.73 12.94 8.34
C ILE A 194 4.56 12.30 7.21
N GLY A 195 4.66 12.94 6.05
CA GLY A 195 5.58 12.58 4.96
C GLY A 195 5.14 11.39 4.10
N VAL A 196 3.85 11.07 4.09
CA VAL A 196 3.26 10.01 3.25
C VAL A 196 3.34 10.39 1.77
N THR A 197 3.64 9.41 0.92
CA THR A 197 3.70 9.60 -0.54
C THR A 197 2.70 8.73 -1.30
N ALA A 198 2.17 7.68 -0.67
CA ALA A 198 1.18 6.79 -1.24
C ALA A 198 0.18 6.39 -0.16
N ILE A 199 -1.12 6.51 -0.46
CA ILE A 199 -2.19 5.98 0.39
C ILE A 199 -2.62 4.62 -0.15
N GLU A 200 -2.58 3.60 0.69
CA GLU A 200 -3.04 2.24 0.38
C GLU A 200 -4.43 2.07 0.98
N LEU A 201 -5.46 2.13 0.13
CA LEU A 201 -6.85 2.08 0.56
C LEU A 201 -7.31 0.63 0.75
N MET A 202 -7.80 0.32 1.94
CA MET A 202 -8.51 -0.93 2.24
C MET A 202 -9.69 -1.16 1.27
N PRO A 203 -10.10 -2.41 1.01
CA PRO A 203 -10.89 -2.80 -0.16
C PRO A 203 -12.00 -1.84 -0.59
N VAL A 204 -11.78 -1.22 -1.75
CA VAL A 204 -12.73 -0.26 -2.37
C VAL A 204 -13.57 -0.87 -3.49
N HIS A 205 -13.31 -2.11 -3.91
CA HIS A 205 -14.23 -2.86 -4.79
C HIS A 205 -15.60 -2.99 -4.13
N GLN A 206 -16.68 -3.08 -4.90
CA GLN A 206 -18.00 -3.33 -4.32
C GLN A 206 -18.01 -4.68 -3.60
N PHE A 207 -18.31 -4.63 -2.30
CA PHE A 207 -18.41 -5.76 -1.38
C PHE A 207 -19.82 -5.90 -0.81
N VAL A 208 -20.05 -6.99 -0.07
CA VAL A 208 -21.32 -7.30 0.58
C VAL A 208 -21.15 -7.42 2.10
N ASN A 209 -22.14 -6.92 2.85
CA ASN A 209 -22.25 -7.14 4.29
C ASN A 209 -22.96 -8.48 4.54
N ASP A 210 -22.23 -9.49 5.00
CA ASP A 210 -22.70 -10.85 5.24
C ASP A 210 -23.96 -10.95 6.13
N SER A 211 -24.85 -11.92 5.86
CA SER A 211 -26.08 -12.09 6.63
C SER A 211 -25.81 -12.41 8.10
N THR A 212 -24.79 -13.24 8.36
CA THR A 212 -24.35 -13.63 9.71
C THR A 212 -23.81 -12.46 10.53
N LEU A 213 -23.24 -11.44 9.88
CA LEU A 213 -22.85 -10.19 10.55
C LEU A 213 -24.08 -9.32 10.81
N GLN A 214 -24.96 -9.13 9.82
CA GLN A 214 -26.18 -8.33 9.99
C GLN A 214 -27.13 -8.91 11.06
N GLU A 215 -27.23 -10.24 11.16
CA GLU A 215 -27.99 -10.95 12.21
C GLU A 215 -27.42 -10.72 13.62
N LYS A 216 -26.11 -10.48 13.75
CA LYS A 216 -25.46 -10.04 15.01
C LYS A 216 -25.58 -8.53 15.27
N GLY A 217 -26.07 -7.74 14.30
CA GLY A 217 -26.01 -6.27 14.33
C GLY A 217 -24.64 -5.68 13.97
N LEU A 218 -23.79 -6.47 13.30
CA LEU A 218 -22.47 -6.10 12.80
C LEU A 218 -22.48 -5.89 11.28
N SER A 219 -21.36 -5.42 10.73
CA SER A 219 -21.16 -5.19 9.30
C SER A 219 -19.74 -5.57 8.90
N ASN A 220 -19.53 -6.00 7.66
CA ASN A 220 -18.19 -6.12 7.10
C ASN A 220 -17.63 -4.70 6.95
N TYR A 221 -16.76 -4.31 7.87
CA TYR A 221 -16.13 -3.00 7.91
C TYR A 221 -15.02 -2.93 6.87
N TRP A 222 -14.03 -3.83 6.98
CA TRP A 222 -12.83 -3.83 6.13
C TRP A 222 -13.10 -3.98 4.63
N GLY A 223 -14.14 -4.73 4.23
CA GLY A 223 -14.53 -4.90 2.83
C GLY A 223 -13.91 -6.09 2.09
N TYR A 224 -13.16 -6.98 2.78
CA TYR A 224 -12.60 -8.23 2.21
C TYR A 224 -13.69 -9.29 1.94
N ASN A 225 -14.71 -8.95 1.14
CA ASN A 225 -15.74 -9.86 0.68
C ASN A 225 -16.39 -9.32 -0.62
N THR A 226 -15.62 -9.26 -1.70
CA THR A 226 -15.97 -8.49 -2.91
C THR A 226 -16.87 -9.26 -3.88
N ILE A 227 -17.62 -8.55 -4.74
CA ILE A 227 -18.59 -9.15 -5.68
C ILE A 227 -18.62 -8.51 -7.08
N ALA A 228 -18.14 -7.27 -7.24
CA ALA A 228 -17.96 -6.63 -8.55
C ALA A 228 -16.68 -5.79 -8.55
N PHE A 229 -15.62 -6.30 -9.19
CA PHE A 229 -14.27 -5.75 -9.08
C PHE A 229 -14.11 -4.36 -9.75
N LEU A 230 -14.94 -4.01 -10.74
CA LEU A 230 -14.86 -2.74 -11.46
C LEU A 230 -15.69 -1.60 -10.82
N ALA A 231 -16.46 -1.87 -9.76
CA ALA A 231 -17.28 -0.88 -9.09
C ALA A 231 -16.61 -0.37 -7.80
N PRO A 232 -16.48 0.95 -7.58
CA PRO A 232 -16.18 1.47 -6.25
C PRO A 232 -17.36 1.27 -5.30
N GLN A 233 -17.06 0.89 -4.06
CA GLN A 233 -18.01 0.58 -2.99
C GLN A 233 -19.03 1.71 -2.78
N ASN A 234 -20.30 1.38 -3.00
CA ASN A 234 -21.37 2.38 -3.05
C ASN A 234 -21.74 3.02 -1.69
N THR A 235 -21.28 2.46 -0.56
CA THR A 235 -21.42 3.06 0.78
C THR A 235 -20.34 4.10 1.10
N TYR A 236 -19.26 4.19 0.31
CA TYR A 236 -18.19 5.18 0.49
C TYR A 236 -18.37 6.43 -0.40
N SER A 237 -19.57 6.64 -0.94
CA SER A 237 -19.95 7.75 -1.81
C SER A 237 -20.95 8.68 -1.12
N SER A 238 -20.58 9.95 -0.94
CA SER A 238 -21.52 11.00 -0.48
C SER A 238 -22.46 11.47 -1.61
N SER A 239 -22.02 11.34 -2.86
CA SER A 239 -22.69 11.87 -4.06
C SER A 239 -23.82 10.97 -4.58
N GLY A 240 -24.00 9.78 -4.01
CA GLY A 240 -25.01 8.80 -4.41
C GLY A 240 -24.46 7.59 -5.17
N GLN A 241 -25.37 6.70 -5.60
CA GLN A 241 -25.04 5.32 -6.01
C GLN A 241 -25.38 4.98 -7.48
N ARG A 242 -25.85 5.95 -8.27
CA ARG A 242 -26.21 5.74 -9.70
C ARG A 242 -25.08 6.14 -10.66
N GLY A 243 -23.86 5.76 -10.33
CA GLY A 243 -22.63 6.12 -11.05
C GLY A 243 -21.90 7.33 -10.47
N GLN A 244 -22.48 8.04 -9.49
CA GLN A 244 -21.77 9.15 -8.83
C GLN A 244 -20.57 8.67 -8.01
N GLN A 245 -20.61 7.45 -7.45
CA GLN A 245 -19.47 6.86 -6.73
C GLN A 245 -18.19 6.77 -7.58
N VAL A 246 -18.32 6.58 -8.91
CA VAL A 246 -17.18 6.57 -9.85
C VAL A 246 -16.61 7.98 -10.02
N GLN A 247 -17.48 8.98 -10.16
CA GLN A 247 -17.08 10.38 -10.34
C GLN A 247 -16.46 10.95 -9.05
N GLU A 248 -16.95 10.53 -7.89
CA GLU A 248 -16.39 10.88 -6.58
C GLU A 248 -15.02 10.23 -6.35
N PHE A 249 -14.87 8.93 -6.67
CA PHE A 249 -13.56 8.26 -6.62
C PHE A 249 -12.53 8.91 -7.55
N LYS A 250 -12.87 9.15 -8.83
CA LYS A 250 -11.97 9.86 -9.77
C LYS A 250 -11.61 11.27 -9.27
N SER A 251 -12.52 11.94 -8.56
CA SER A 251 -12.25 13.25 -7.93
C SER A 251 -11.30 13.17 -6.74
N MET A 252 -11.40 12.11 -5.93
CA MET A 252 -10.47 11.84 -4.83
C MET A 252 -9.05 11.57 -5.34
N VAL A 253 -8.89 10.68 -6.32
CA VAL A 253 -7.58 10.38 -6.94
C VAL A 253 -6.95 11.66 -7.51
N LYS A 254 -7.72 12.46 -8.25
CA LYS A 254 -7.29 13.75 -8.81
C LYS A 254 -6.81 14.75 -7.74
N ALA A 255 -7.45 14.78 -6.56
CA ALA A 255 -7.05 15.64 -5.46
C ALA A 255 -5.73 15.18 -4.81
N LEU A 256 -5.56 13.87 -4.62
CA LEU A 256 -4.34 13.26 -4.09
C LEU A 256 -3.15 13.44 -5.05
N HIS A 257 -3.36 13.24 -6.36
CA HIS A 257 -2.34 13.48 -7.38
C HIS A 257 -1.90 14.95 -7.43
N ALA A 258 -2.84 15.89 -7.32
CA ALA A 258 -2.54 17.32 -7.22
C ALA A 258 -1.71 17.68 -5.96
N ALA A 259 -1.81 16.87 -4.89
CA ALA A 259 -0.98 16.96 -3.69
C ALA A 259 0.35 16.20 -3.78
N GLY A 260 0.56 15.39 -4.83
CA GLY A 260 1.73 14.52 -5.00
C GLY A 260 1.64 13.18 -4.26
N ILE A 261 0.45 12.78 -3.82
CA ILE A 261 0.18 11.51 -3.14
C ILE A 261 -0.36 10.50 -4.18
N GLU A 262 0.27 9.34 -4.26
CA GLU A 262 -0.16 8.22 -5.10
C GLU A 262 -1.31 7.42 -4.47
N VAL A 263 -2.12 6.77 -5.30
CA VAL A 263 -3.23 5.91 -4.82
C VAL A 263 -2.93 4.44 -5.12
N ILE A 264 -2.81 3.64 -4.06
CA ILE A 264 -2.71 2.17 -4.10
C ILE A 264 -4.03 1.60 -3.60
N LEU A 265 -4.54 0.54 -4.24
CA LEU A 265 -5.74 -0.16 -3.79
C LEU A 265 -5.41 -1.56 -3.26
N ASP A 266 -5.96 -1.91 -2.09
CA ASP A 266 -6.08 -3.30 -1.67
C ASP A 266 -7.15 -4.00 -2.52
N VAL A 267 -6.79 -5.13 -3.13
CA VAL A 267 -7.61 -5.82 -4.13
C VAL A 267 -7.75 -7.31 -3.85
N VAL A 268 -8.99 -7.70 -3.54
CA VAL A 268 -9.42 -9.09 -3.40
C VAL A 268 -9.82 -9.62 -4.77
N TYR A 269 -8.97 -10.48 -5.34
CA TYR A 269 -9.27 -11.29 -6.54
C TYR A 269 -9.23 -12.80 -6.24
N ASN A 270 -8.89 -13.21 -5.01
CA ASN A 270 -8.71 -14.61 -4.65
C ASN A 270 -10.04 -15.34 -4.34
N HIS A 271 -11.06 -14.63 -3.82
CA HIS A 271 -12.40 -15.14 -3.49
C HIS A 271 -13.51 -14.12 -3.80
N THR A 272 -14.77 -14.48 -3.51
CA THR A 272 -15.96 -13.61 -3.65
C THR A 272 -17.04 -13.84 -2.58
N ALA A 273 -17.95 -12.87 -2.43
CA ALA A 273 -19.11 -12.88 -1.53
C ALA A 273 -20.22 -13.91 -1.83
N GLU A 274 -20.01 -14.85 -2.76
CA GLU A 274 -20.90 -15.99 -2.92
C GLU A 274 -20.52 -17.17 -2.00
N GLY A 275 -19.40 -17.08 -1.28
CA GLY A 275 -18.97 -18.08 -0.29
C GLY A 275 -18.88 -19.51 -0.83
N ASN A 276 -19.07 -20.52 0.01
CA ASN A 276 -19.14 -21.93 -0.41
C ASN A 276 -20.53 -22.29 -0.98
N HIS A 277 -20.78 -23.60 -1.19
CA HIS A 277 -22.04 -24.16 -1.70
C HIS A 277 -23.33 -23.80 -0.91
N MET A 278 -23.22 -23.33 0.34
CA MET A 278 -24.32 -22.81 1.17
C MET A 278 -24.36 -21.28 1.23
N GLY A 279 -23.54 -20.60 0.41
CA GLY A 279 -23.65 -19.16 0.21
C GLY A 279 -24.74 -18.79 -0.80
N PRO A 280 -24.98 -17.49 -1.01
CA PRO A 280 -26.05 -16.98 -1.88
C PRO A 280 -25.77 -17.22 -3.38
N THR A 281 -26.66 -16.72 -4.23
CA THR A 281 -26.49 -16.66 -5.69
C THR A 281 -26.78 -15.23 -6.15
N LEU A 282 -25.70 -14.44 -6.23
CA LEU A 282 -25.67 -13.00 -6.43
C LEU A 282 -25.10 -12.60 -7.81
N SER A 283 -24.17 -13.38 -8.36
CA SER A 283 -23.38 -12.99 -9.54
C SER A 283 -22.84 -14.22 -10.29
N MET A 284 -21.52 -14.43 -10.26
CA MET A 284 -20.74 -15.42 -11.00
C MET A 284 -21.28 -16.85 -10.90
N ARG A 285 -21.74 -17.29 -9.71
CA ARG A 285 -22.35 -18.62 -9.49
C ARG A 285 -23.57 -18.89 -10.35
N GLY A 286 -24.39 -17.86 -10.59
CA GLY A 286 -25.58 -17.97 -11.43
C GLY A 286 -25.29 -17.75 -12.91
N ILE A 287 -24.15 -17.12 -13.25
CA ILE A 287 -23.71 -16.81 -14.61
C ILE A 287 -22.92 -17.97 -15.22
N ASP A 288 -21.89 -18.46 -14.54
CA ASP A 288 -21.14 -19.65 -14.93
C ASP A 288 -20.27 -20.20 -13.78
N ASN A 289 -20.82 -21.15 -13.02
CA ASN A 289 -20.21 -21.57 -11.75
C ASN A 289 -18.85 -22.28 -11.91
N GLU A 290 -18.65 -23.08 -12.95
CA GLU A 290 -17.39 -23.81 -13.17
C GLU A 290 -16.32 -22.94 -13.84
N ALA A 291 -16.72 -22.00 -14.70
CA ALA A 291 -15.79 -21.04 -15.27
C ALA A 291 -15.19 -20.09 -14.21
N TYR A 292 -16.00 -19.61 -13.26
CA TYR A 292 -15.54 -18.63 -12.26
C TYR A 292 -14.90 -19.25 -11.01
N TYR A 293 -15.30 -20.44 -10.55
CA TYR A 293 -14.84 -21.01 -9.27
C TYR A 293 -14.08 -22.33 -9.41
N ARG A 294 -13.12 -22.55 -8.51
CA ARG A 294 -12.48 -23.86 -8.36
C ARG A 294 -13.44 -24.80 -7.63
N LEU A 295 -13.81 -25.89 -8.30
CA LEU A 295 -14.66 -26.95 -7.76
C LEU A 295 -13.81 -28.17 -7.40
N GLU A 296 -14.22 -28.92 -6.37
CA GLU A 296 -13.50 -30.12 -5.96
C GLU A 296 -13.57 -31.22 -7.03
N ALA A 297 -12.42 -31.82 -7.35
CA ALA A 297 -12.29 -32.71 -8.50
C ALA A 297 -13.06 -34.04 -8.36
N ASP A 298 -13.23 -34.53 -7.13
CA ASP A 298 -13.99 -35.75 -6.83
C ASP A 298 -15.50 -35.51 -6.62
N ASP A 299 -15.91 -34.27 -6.31
CA ASP A 299 -17.32 -33.87 -6.13
C ASP A 299 -17.51 -32.37 -6.42
N LYS A 300 -17.90 -32.05 -7.66
CA LYS A 300 -18.11 -30.68 -8.15
C LYS A 300 -19.21 -29.90 -7.43
N ARG A 301 -19.98 -30.52 -6.53
CA ARG A 301 -20.87 -29.81 -5.61
C ARG A 301 -20.12 -28.82 -4.73
N TYR A 302 -18.89 -29.17 -4.34
CA TYR A 302 -18.08 -28.42 -3.40
C TYR A 302 -17.02 -27.56 -4.08
N TYR A 303 -16.52 -26.59 -3.33
CA TYR A 303 -15.60 -25.55 -3.80
C TYR A 303 -14.25 -25.76 -3.12
N THR A 304 -13.17 -25.61 -3.87
CA THR A 304 -11.82 -25.61 -3.30
C THR A 304 -11.57 -24.28 -2.61
N ASP A 305 -11.17 -24.35 -1.34
CA ASP A 305 -10.97 -23.19 -0.48
C ASP A 305 -9.51 -23.10 -0.01
N TYR A 306 -8.76 -22.19 -0.62
CA TYR A 306 -7.40 -21.80 -0.22
C TYR A 306 -7.36 -20.45 0.52
N THR A 307 -8.52 -19.82 0.72
CA THR A 307 -8.66 -18.43 1.20
C THR A 307 -9.25 -18.36 2.62
N GLY A 308 -10.05 -19.35 3.00
CA GLY A 308 -10.78 -19.43 4.26
C GLY A 308 -12.21 -18.87 4.20
N THR A 309 -12.63 -18.36 3.04
CA THR A 309 -13.94 -17.69 2.85
C THR A 309 -14.97 -18.58 2.13
N GLY A 310 -14.59 -19.82 1.79
CA GLY A 310 -15.46 -20.83 1.20
C GLY A 310 -15.39 -20.96 -0.33
N ASN A 311 -14.65 -20.11 -1.04
CA ASN A 311 -14.33 -20.31 -2.46
C ASN A 311 -12.93 -19.78 -2.82
N SER A 312 -12.41 -20.29 -3.94
CA SER A 312 -11.24 -19.75 -4.62
C SER A 312 -11.57 -19.49 -6.09
N MET A 313 -11.12 -18.37 -6.63
CA MET A 313 -11.33 -18.01 -8.04
C MET A 313 -10.54 -18.90 -9.00
N ASN A 314 -11.16 -19.24 -10.13
CA ASN A 314 -10.60 -20.10 -11.17
C ASN A 314 -9.78 -19.30 -12.20
N VAL A 315 -8.61 -18.81 -11.78
CA VAL A 315 -7.65 -18.13 -12.68
C VAL A 315 -7.12 -19.03 -13.81
N GLY A 316 -7.42 -20.34 -13.81
CA GLY A 316 -7.14 -21.24 -14.92
C GLY A 316 -8.14 -21.11 -16.09
N ASN A 317 -9.33 -20.54 -15.87
CA ASN A 317 -10.26 -20.22 -16.95
C ASN A 317 -9.86 -18.88 -17.62
N PRO A 318 -9.68 -18.82 -18.95
CA PRO A 318 -9.25 -17.61 -19.64
C PRO A 318 -10.15 -16.38 -19.43
N HIS A 319 -11.47 -16.54 -19.29
CA HIS A 319 -12.40 -15.43 -19.10
C HIS A 319 -12.45 -14.93 -17.65
N THR A 320 -12.24 -15.82 -16.68
CA THR A 320 -12.06 -15.45 -15.27
C THR A 320 -10.74 -14.71 -15.05
N LEU A 321 -9.67 -15.17 -15.69
CA LEU A 321 -8.40 -14.43 -15.72
C LEU A 321 -8.53 -13.10 -16.48
N GLN A 322 -9.28 -13.07 -17.60
CA GLN A 322 -9.57 -11.82 -18.31
C GLN A 322 -10.29 -10.81 -17.41
N LEU A 323 -11.30 -11.21 -16.63
CA LEU A 323 -12.01 -10.33 -15.69
C LEU A 323 -11.05 -9.66 -14.70
N ILE A 324 -10.09 -10.40 -14.14
CA ILE A 324 -9.07 -9.85 -13.23
C ILE A 324 -8.16 -8.85 -13.98
N MET A 325 -7.66 -9.21 -15.17
CA MET A 325 -6.75 -8.36 -15.93
C MET A 325 -7.42 -7.10 -16.50
N ASP A 326 -8.67 -7.18 -16.97
CA ASP A 326 -9.45 -6.03 -17.45
C ASP A 326 -9.92 -5.15 -16.28
N SER A 327 -10.15 -5.71 -15.08
CA SER A 327 -10.35 -4.94 -13.84
C SER A 327 -9.10 -4.14 -13.47
N LEU A 328 -7.93 -4.78 -13.43
CA LEU A 328 -6.65 -4.10 -13.15
C LEU A 328 -6.38 -2.99 -14.18
N ARG A 329 -6.58 -3.24 -15.47
CA ARG A 329 -6.46 -2.22 -16.53
C ARG A 329 -7.45 -1.07 -16.34
N TYR A 330 -8.70 -1.36 -15.95
CA TYR A 330 -9.71 -0.33 -15.68
C TYR A 330 -9.29 0.58 -14.54
N TRP A 331 -8.84 0.04 -13.40
CA TRP A 331 -8.41 0.87 -12.27
C TRP A 331 -7.20 1.76 -12.63
N VAL A 332 -6.23 1.27 -13.42
CA VAL A 332 -5.09 2.11 -13.87
C VAL A 332 -5.51 3.14 -14.93
N LEU A 333 -6.22 2.74 -15.99
CA LEU A 333 -6.46 3.60 -17.16
C LEU A 333 -7.65 4.55 -16.98
N GLU A 334 -8.75 4.08 -16.37
CA GLU A 334 -9.96 4.87 -16.19
C GLU A 334 -9.99 5.59 -14.86
N MET A 335 -9.48 4.96 -13.79
CA MET A 335 -9.54 5.48 -12.42
C MET A 335 -8.21 6.07 -11.92
N HIS A 336 -7.14 6.02 -12.74
CA HIS A 336 -5.80 6.56 -12.46
C HIS A 336 -5.11 6.01 -11.19
N VAL A 337 -5.35 4.74 -10.84
CA VAL A 337 -4.68 4.07 -9.71
C VAL A 337 -3.20 3.80 -10.02
N ASP A 338 -2.29 4.17 -9.10
CA ASP A 338 -0.83 4.03 -9.24
C ASP A 338 -0.29 2.65 -8.84
N GLY A 339 -1.12 1.78 -8.23
CA GLY A 339 -0.75 0.42 -7.89
C GLY A 339 -1.76 -0.36 -7.06
N PHE A 340 -1.39 -1.59 -6.70
CA PHE A 340 -2.24 -2.55 -6.03
C PHE A 340 -1.50 -3.34 -4.95
N ARG A 341 -2.15 -3.56 -3.80
CA ARG A 341 -1.81 -4.59 -2.82
C ARG A 341 -2.76 -5.77 -3.00
N PHE A 342 -2.22 -6.92 -3.38
CA PHE A 342 -3.01 -8.12 -3.66
C PHE A 342 -3.17 -8.95 -2.40
N ASP A 343 -4.43 -9.10 -1.98
CA ASP A 343 -4.87 -9.94 -0.89
C ASP A 343 -4.66 -11.43 -1.17
N LEU A 344 -4.12 -12.18 -0.20
CA LEU A 344 -3.81 -13.61 -0.26
C LEU A 344 -3.21 -14.06 -1.62
N ALA A 345 -2.25 -13.29 -2.13
CA ALA A 345 -1.83 -13.33 -3.54
C ALA A 345 -1.29 -14.69 -4.01
N ALA A 346 -0.84 -15.55 -3.09
CA ALA A 346 -0.44 -16.92 -3.41
C ALA A 346 -1.58 -17.76 -4.05
N THR A 347 -2.86 -17.48 -3.73
CA THR A 347 -4.01 -18.17 -4.32
C THR A 347 -4.12 -17.94 -5.83
N LEU A 348 -3.72 -16.75 -6.30
CA LEU A 348 -3.70 -16.39 -7.73
C LEU A 348 -2.57 -17.08 -8.50
N ALA A 349 -1.60 -17.67 -7.79
CA ALA A 349 -0.45 -18.39 -8.34
C ALA A 349 -0.58 -19.92 -8.27
N ARG A 350 -1.73 -20.45 -7.86
CA ARG A 350 -1.99 -21.89 -7.80
C ARG A 350 -2.44 -22.43 -9.14
N GLU A 351 -1.62 -23.26 -9.78
CA GLU A 351 -2.07 -24.16 -10.85
C GLU A 351 -2.17 -25.58 -10.28
N PHE A 352 -3.35 -26.19 -10.39
CA PHE A 352 -3.73 -27.40 -9.66
C PHE A 352 -3.61 -27.22 -8.13
N TYR A 353 -2.68 -27.93 -7.48
CA TYR A 353 -2.49 -27.96 -6.02
C TYR A 353 -1.24 -27.22 -5.53
N GLU A 354 -0.26 -26.96 -6.40
CA GLU A 354 1.00 -26.31 -6.05
C GLU A 354 0.98 -24.83 -6.44
N VAL A 355 1.81 -24.01 -5.78
CA VAL A 355 2.02 -22.61 -6.16
C VAL A 355 3.21 -22.55 -7.11
N ASP A 356 2.97 -22.23 -8.39
CA ASP A 356 4.02 -22.09 -9.38
C ASP A 356 4.33 -20.61 -9.64
N ARG A 357 5.63 -20.27 -9.74
CA ARG A 357 6.07 -18.94 -10.16
C ARG A 357 5.80 -18.66 -11.65
N LEU A 358 5.52 -19.71 -12.42
CA LEU A 358 5.15 -19.67 -13.85
C LEU A 358 3.64 -19.69 -14.10
N ALA A 359 2.81 -19.54 -13.06
CA ALA A 359 1.36 -19.48 -13.23
C ALA A 359 0.96 -18.37 -14.22
N ALA A 360 0.00 -18.66 -15.11
CA ALA A 360 -0.35 -17.80 -16.26
C ALA A 360 -0.72 -16.36 -15.85
N PHE A 361 -1.28 -16.17 -14.65
CA PHE A 361 -1.52 -14.84 -14.07
C PHE A 361 -0.24 -13.99 -13.99
N PHE A 362 0.87 -14.53 -13.47
CA PHE A 362 2.12 -13.79 -13.34
C PHE A 362 2.76 -13.48 -14.69
N GLU A 363 2.75 -14.43 -15.64
CA GLU A 363 3.28 -14.18 -16.98
C GLU A 363 2.50 -13.04 -17.67
N ILE A 364 1.16 -13.07 -17.62
CA ILE A 364 0.31 -12.06 -18.25
C ILE A 364 0.44 -10.70 -17.55
N VAL A 365 0.54 -10.64 -16.21
CA VAL A 365 0.85 -9.40 -15.47
C VAL A 365 2.22 -8.83 -15.89
N GLN A 366 3.26 -9.67 -15.95
CA GLN A 366 4.63 -9.22 -16.22
C GLN A 366 4.82 -8.66 -17.63
N GLN A 367 4.09 -9.19 -18.63
CA GLN A 367 4.14 -8.69 -20.01
C GLN A 367 3.17 -7.53 -20.31
N ASP A 368 2.19 -7.25 -19.42
CA ASP A 368 1.15 -6.27 -19.72
C ASP A 368 1.71 -4.84 -19.74
N PRO A 369 1.55 -4.06 -20.83
CA PRO A 369 2.18 -2.76 -20.99
C PRO A 369 1.59 -1.65 -20.11
N VAL A 370 0.53 -1.94 -19.34
CA VAL A 370 -0.10 -1.04 -18.36
C VAL A 370 0.19 -1.52 -16.95
N ILE A 371 -0.10 -2.79 -16.64
CA ILE A 371 -0.02 -3.33 -15.27
C ILE A 371 1.44 -3.49 -14.82
N SER A 372 2.38 -3.81 -15.73
CA SER A 372 3.82 -3.86 -15.40
C SER A 372 4.46 -2.48 -15.13
N GLN A 373 3.69 -1.39 -15.21
CA GLN A 373 4.16 0.01 -15.07
C GLN A 373 3.65 0.69 -13.79
N VAL A 374 2.85 0.00 -12.97
CA VAL A 374 2.31 0.47 -11.68
C VAL A 374 2.96 -0.29 -10.51
N LYS A 375 2.70 0.12 -9.27
CA LYS A 375 3.19 -0.60 -8.09
C LYS A 375 2.43 -1.92 -7.91
N LEU A 376 3.17 -3.01 -7.71
CA LEU A 376 2.64 -4.34 -7.42
C LEU A 376 3.17 -4.81 -6.06
N ILE A 377 2.27 -4.86 -5.08
CA ILE A 377 2.51 -5.34 -3.71
C ILE A 377 1.73 -6.65 -3.56
N ALA A 378 2.38 -7.70 -3.06
CA ALA A 378 1.73 -8.95 -2.71
C ALA A 378 1.66 -9.12 -1.19
N GLU A 379 0.55 -9.66 -0.70
CA GLU A 379 0.56 -10.50 0.48
C GLU A 379 1.07 -11.90 0.10
N PRO A 380 2.29 -12.29 0.51
CA PRO A 380 2.97 -13.45 -0.06
C PRO A 380 2.61 -14.77 0.66
N TRP A 381 1.33 -14.95 1.03
CA TRP A 381 0.82 -16.19 1.60
C TRP A 381 -0.65 -16.46 1.26
N ASP A 382 -1.09 -17.70 1.46
CA ASP A 382 -2.49 -18.11 1.58
C ASP A 382 -2.61 -19.21 2.67
N ILE A 383 -3.83 -19.62 3.04
CA ILE A 383 -4.04 -20.64 4.08
C ILE A 383 -3.88 -22.08 3.59
N GLY A 384 -3.67 -22.27 2.29
CA GLY A 384 -3.55 -23.58 1.65
C GLY A 384 -2.21 -24.26 1.90
N PRO A 385 -2.11 -25.59 1.68
CA PRO A 385 -0.83 -26.30 1.73
C PRO A 385 0.21 -25.64 0.81
N GLY A 386 1.40 -25.35 1.33
CA GLY A 386 2.46 -24.65 0.60
C GLY A 386 2.20 -23.16 0.34
N GLY A 387 1.20 -22.56 0.98
CA GLY A 387 0.78 -21.17 0.73
C GLY A 387 1.82 -20.10 1.07
N TYR A 388 2.73 -20.34 2.02
CA TYR A 388 3.73 -19.34 2.44
C TYR A 388 4.86 -19.18 1.40
N GLN A 389 4.90 -18.01 0.75
CA GLN A 389 5.70 -17.72 -0.45
C GLN A 389 6.54 -16.43 -0.32
N VAL A 390 6.87 -16.02 0.91
CA VAL A 390 7.81 -14.91 1.18
C VAL A 390 9.15 -15.14 0.47
N GLY A 391 9.61 -14.14 -0.30
CA GLY A 391 10.80 -14.20 -1.15
C GLY A 391 10.58 -14.85 -2.52
N ASN A 392 9.39 -15.41 -2.80
CA ASN A 392 9.16 -16.24 -3.98
C ASN A 392 8.47 -15.56 -5.16
N PHE A 393 7.91 -14.35 -5.00
CA PHE A 393 7.21 -13.67 -6.10
C PHE A 393 8.14 -13.22 -7.25
N PRO A 394 7.61 -12.97 -8.47
CA PRO A 394 8.41 -12.57 -9.62
C PRO A 394 9.13 -11.22 -9.42
N PRO A 395 10.24 -10.94 -10.14
CA PRO A 395 11.13 -9.80 -9.82
C PRO A 395 10.53 -8.38 -9.87
N GLN A 396 9.37 -8.19 -10.51
CA GLN A 396 8.63 -6.91 -10.51
C GLN A 396 7.85 -6.67 -9.20
N TRP A 397 7.59 -7.72 -8.42
CA TRP A 397 6.73 -7.65 -7.24
C TRP A 397 7.49 -7.27 -5.98
N THR A 398 6.85 -6.40 -5.21
CA THR A 398 7.18 -6.09 -3.81
C THR A 398 6.26 -6.91 -2.89
N GLU A 399 6.68 -7.18 -1.66
CA GLU A 399 5.98 -8.12 -0.75
C GLU A 399 5.84 -7.52 0.65
N TRP A 400 4.67 -7.73 1.28
CA TRP A 400 4.48 -7.52 2.72
C TRP A 400 5.43 -8.43 3.52
N ASN A 401 6.44 -7.85 4.15
CA ASN A 401 7.48 -8.61 4.85
C ASN A 401 7.03 -9.00 6.27
N GLY A 402 6.24 -10.08 6.36
CA GLY A 402 5.79 -10.64 7.64
C GLY A 402 6.96 -11.05 8.58
N LYS A 403 8.14 -11.39 8.04
CA LYS A 403 9.33 -11.61 8.89
C LYS A 403 9.82 -10.29 9.53
N TYR A 404 9.80 -9.18 8.80
CA TYR A 404 10.19 -7.87 9.35
C TYR A 404 9.31 -7.52 10.55
N ARG A 405 7.98 -7.62 10.38
CA ARG A 405 6.98 -7.43 11.44
C ARG A 405 7.33 -8.26 12.67
N ASP A 406 7.50 -9.56 12.48
CA ASP A 406 7.72 -10.52 13.57
C ASP A 406 9.05 -10.30 14.30
N THR A 407 10.17 -10.13 13.58
CA THR A 407 11.50 -9.89 14.19
C THR A 407 11.56 -8.57 14.95
N VAL A 408 10.95 -7.50 14.43
CA VAL A 408 10.97 -6.18 15.09
C VAL A 408 10.05 -6.16 16.33
N ARG A 409 8.91 -6.87 16.29
CA ARG A 409 8.07 -7.12 17.48
C ARG A 409 8.83 -7.92 18.55
N ASP A 410 9.48 -9.01 18.18
CA ASP A 410 10.30 -9.85 19.09
C ASP A 410 11.46 -9.07 19.73
N LEU A 411 12.17 -8.24 18.96
CA LEU A 411 13.23 -7.38 19.48
C LEU A 411 12.71 -6.46 20.59
N TRP A 412 11.69 -5.65 20.31
CA TRP A 412 11.25 -4.63 21.25
C TRP A 412 10.49 -5.17 22.47
N ARG A 413 9.84 -6.34 22.38
CA ARG A 413 9.34 -7.06 23.57
C ARG A 413 10.44 -7.79 24.34
N GLY A 414 11.61 -8.03 23.72
CA GLY A 414 12.84 -8.47 24.38
C GLY A 414 13.01 -9.98 24.42
N GLU A 415 12.45 -10.69 23.46
CA GLU A 415 12.77 -12.11 23.28
C GLU A 415 14.26 -12.30 22.97
N PRO A 416 14.82 -13.51 23.18
CA PRO A 416 16.14 -13.90 22.67
C PRO A 416 16.17 -14.01 21.13
N ALA A 417 16.01 -12.89 20.43
CA ALA A 417 16.19 -12.79 18.98
C ALA A 417 17.68 -12.86 18.62
N THR A 418 18.02 -13.46 17.47
CA THR A 418 19.38 -13.41 16.93
C THR A 418 19.65 -12.05 16.29
N LEU A 419 20.77 -11.41 16.64
CA LEU A 419 21.15 -10.11 16.06
C LEU A 419 21.28 -10.18 14.54
N GLY A 420 21.67 -11.33 13.99
CA GLY A 420 21.76 -11.54 12.54
C GLY A 420 20.41 -11.45 11.80
N GLU A 421 19.33 -11.92 12.41
CA GLU A 421 17.99 -11.84 11.80
C GLU A 421 17.46 -10.41 11.88
N PHE A 422 17.65 -9.71 13.01
CA PHE A 422 17.32 -8.28 13.11
C PHE A 422 18.14 -7.41 12.15
N ALA A 423 19.46 -7.64 12.04
CA ALA A 423 20.32 -6.93 11.11
C ALA A 423 19.91 -7.15 9.66
N SER A 424 19.50 -8.38 9.31
CA SER A 424 18.94 -8.71 8.00
C SER A 424 17.65 -7.92 7.73
N ARG A 425 16.75 -7.77 8.72
CA ARG A 425 15.54 -6.94 8.58
C ARG A 425 15.85 -5.46 8.43
N LEU A 426 16.70 -4.88 9.29
CA LEU A 426 17.09 -3.46 9.27
C LEU A 426 17.75 -3.07 7.92
N THR A 427 18.45 -4.00 7.28
CA THR A 427 19.12 -3.81 5.98
C THR A 427 18.29 -4.20 4.75
N GLY A 428 16.98 -4.45 4.91
CA GLY A 428 16.04 -4.64 3.80
C GLY A 428 15.84 -6.09 3.36
N SER A 429 16.23 -7.07 4.19
CA SER A 429 16.05 -8.51 4.00
C SER A 429 16.69 -9.07 2.73
N ALA A 430 17.99 -8.83 2.58
CA ALA A 430 18.80 -9.41 1.51
C ALA A 430 18.68 -10.95 1.44
N ASP A 431 18.51 -11.61 2.60
CA ASP A 431 18.29 -13.06 2.72
C ASP A 431 17.08 -13.56 1.93
N LEU A 432 16.02 -12.76 1.84
CA LEU A 432 14.78 -13.06 1.11
C LEU A 432 14.87 -12.66 -0.36
N TYR A 433 15.45 -11.48 -0.63
CA TYR A 433 15.22 -10.79 -1.90
C TYR A 433 16.44 -10.73 -2.84
N GLU A 434 17.68 -10.67 -2.33
CA GLU A 434 18.88 -10.45 -3.16
C GLU A 434 19.09 -11.58 -4.19
N ASN A 435 18.93 -12.83 -3.77
CA ASN A 435 19.10 -14.01 -4.62
C ASN A 435 18.10 -14.09 -5.78
N SER A 436 16.99 -13.32 -5.73
CA SER A 436 15.99 -13.22 -6.81
C SER A 436 16.28 -12.11 -7.82
N GLY A 437 17.40 -11.39 -7.68
CA GLY A 437 17.72 -10.18 -8.47
C GLY A 437 16.93 -8.94 -8.06
N ARG A 438 16.11 -9.04 -7.00
CA ARG A 438 15.38 -7.93 -6.39
C ARG A 438 16.31 -7.06 -5.51
N ARG A 439 15.75 -5.98 -4.99
CA ARG A 439 16.43 -4.88 -4.28
C ARG A 439 15.78 -4.65 -2.91
N PRO A 440 16.34 -3.83 -1.99
CA PRO A 440 15.72 -3.57 -0.68
C PRO A 440 14.25 -3.15 -0.79
N VAL A 441 13.91 -2.38 -1.82
CA VAL A 441 12.54 -1.94 -2.15
C VAL A 441 11.52 -3.05 -2.41
N ALA A 442 11.95 -4.31 -2.55
CA ALA A 442 11.02 -5.45 -2.58
C ALA A 442 10.41 -5.76 -1.21
N SER A 443 11.05 -5.31 -0.13
CA SER A 443 10.55 -5.43 1.24
C SER A 443 9.60 -4.27 1.56
N ILE A 444 8.30 -4.53 1.63
CA ILE A 444 7.35 -3.64 2.31
C ILE A 444 7.44 -3.94 3.80
N ASN A 445 8.11 -3.06 4.53
CA ASN A 445 8.32 -3.16 5.97
C ASN A 445 7.11 -2.59 6.71
N PHE A 446 6.58 -3.35 7.67
CA PHE A 446 5.49 -2.89 8.53
C PHE A 446 5.64 -3.49 9.93
N VAL A 447 5.23 -2.75 10.96
CA VAL A 447 5.13 -3.27 12.34
C VAL A 447 3.70 -3.68 12.67
N THR A 448 2.73 -3.05 12.00
CA THR A 448 1.29 -3.04 12.24
C THR A 448 0.57 -2.81 10.92
N ALA A 449 -0.66 -3.30 10.83
CA ALA A 449 -1.55 -3.27 9.66
C ALA A 449 -2.99 -3.29 10.18
N HIS A 450 -3.98 -3.42 9.29
CA HIS A 450 -5.37 -3.64 9.68
C HIS A 450 -5.56 -4.98 10.43
N ASP A 451 -4.79 -6.02 10.05
CA ASP A 451 -4.71 -7.30 10.76
C ASP A 451 -3.82 -7.20 12.00
N GLY A 452 -4.34 -7.70 13.12
CA GLY A 452 -3.71 -7.68 14.43
C GLY A 452 -3.93 -6.37 15.19
N PHE A 453 -3.05 -6.13 16.17
CA PHE A 453 -3.09 -4.92 16.99
C PHE A 453 -2.63 -3.67 16.24
N THR A 454 -3.24 -2.53 16.61
CA THR A 454 -2.67 -1.19 16.39
C THR A 454 -1.33 -1.04 17.13
N LEU A 455 -0.53 -0.03 16.78
CA LEU A 455 0.76 0.22 17.43
C LEU A 455 0.62 0.51 18.94
N ARG A 456 -0.48 1.14 19.37
CA ARG A 456 -0.78 1.40 20.78
C ARG A 456 -1.22 0.14 21.51
N ASP A 457 -2.00 -0.73 20.86
CA ASP A 457 -2.49 -1.97 21.48
C ASP A 457 -1.37 -3.03 21.56
N LEU A 458 -0.47 -3.06 20.58
CA LEU A 458 0.75 -3.88 20.54
C LEU A 458 1.64 -3.68 21.78
N VAL A 459 1.59 -2.48 22.39
CA VAL A 459 2.30 -2.13 23.62
C VAL A 459 1.41 -2.09 24.87
N SER A 460 0.11 -2.39 24.73
CA SER A 460 -0.89 -2.28 25.80
C SER A 460 -1.63 -3.58 26.14
N TYR A 461 -1.54 -4.62 25.30
CA TYR A 461 -2.25 -5.89 25.49
C TYR A 461 -1.34 -7.09 25.21
N ASN A 462 -1.46 -8.14 26.03
CA ASN A 462 -0.85 -9.45 25.79
C ASN A 462 -1.85 -10.40 25.14
N GLU A 463 -3.11 -10.33 25.56
CA GLU A 463 -4.20 -11.16 25.05
C GLU A 463 -5.08 -10.34 24.08
N LYS A 464 -5.83 -11.03 23.22
CA LYS A 464 -6.85 -10.40 22.37
C LYS A 464 -8.18 -10.26 23.09
N HIS A 465 -8.94 -9.23 22.76
CA HIS A 465 -10.23 -8.86 23.36
C HIS A 465 -11.26 -8.64 22.24
N ASN A 466 -11.52 -9.71 21.48
CA ASN A 466 -12.36 -9.68 20.27
C ASN A 466 -13.85 -9.94 20.57
N GLU A 467 -14.28 -9.91 21.84
CA GLU A 467 -15.66 -10.25 22.26
C GLU A 467 -16.74 -9.45 21.52
N ALA A 468 -16.42 -8.22 21.08
CA ALA A 468 -17.30 -7.37 20.28
C ALA A 468 -17.70 -8.00 18.91
N ASN A 469 -16.91 -8.93 18.38
CA ASN A 469 -17.18 -9.64 17.11
C ASN A 469 -18.24 -10.75 17.28
N GLY A 470 -18.59 -11.10 18.53
CA GLY A 470 -19.62 -12.09 18.83
C GLY A 470 -19.25 -13.50 18.37
N GLU A 471 -17.98 -13.88 18.55
CA GLU A 471 -17.43 -15.22 18.23
C GLU A 471 -16.69 -15.85 19.42
N ASP A 472 -17.08 -15.47 20.64
CA ASP A 472 -16.48 -15.91 21.92
C ASP A 472 -14.94 -15.80 21.94
N ASN A 473 -14.40 -14.77 21.27
CA ASN A 473 -12.96 -14.45 21.14
C ASN A 473 -12.11 -15.56 20.44
N ASN A 474 -12.73 -16.36 19.57
CA ASN A 474 -12.06 -17.46 18.86
C ASN A 474 -11.24 -16.99 17.63
N ASP A 475 -11.85 -16.31 16.66
CA ASP A 475 -11.60 -14.88 16.50
C ASP A 475 -10.17 -14.29 16.33
N GLY A 476 -9.50 -14.25 15.18
CA GLY A 476 -8.21 -13.55 15.02
C GLY A 476 -6.97 -14.23 15.62
N GLU A 477 -5.77 -13.73 15.34
CA GLU A 477 -4.48 -14.32 15.78
C GLU A 477 -4.31 -14.31 17.31
N SER A 478 -3.79 -15.40 17.89
CA SER A 478 -3.52 -15.55 19.32
C SER A 478 -2.03 -15.39 19.70
N HIS A 479 -1.16 -15.22 18.71
CA HIS A 479 0.30 -15.08 18.89
C HIS A 479 0.80 -13.74 18.33
N ASN A 480 0.19 -12.63 18.75
CA ASN A 480 0.45 -11.29 18.17
C ASN A 480 1.86 -10.73 18.37
N ARG A 481 2.71 -11.34 19.21
CA ARG A 481 4.04 -10.83 19.60
C ARG A 481 3.99 -9.43 20.22
N SER A 482 2.96 -9.14 21.01
CA SER A 482 2.79 -7.90 21.75
C SER A 482 3.47 -7.93 23.12
N TRP A 483 3.45 -6.80 23.83
CA TRP A 483 3.77 -6.73 25.25
C TRP A 483 3.07 -5.54 25.92
N ASN A 484 2.19 -5.83 26.88
CA ASN A 484 1.37 -4.84 27.58
C ASN A 484 2.12 -3.83 28.48
N CYS A 485 3.46 -3.93 28.54
CA CYS A 485 4.34 -3.10 29.37
C CYS A 485 4.09 -3.21 30.90
N GLY A 486 3.39 -4.25 31.36
CA GLY A 486 3.21 -4.59 32.78
C GLY A 486 1.76 -4.56 33.29
N VAL A 487 0.83 -3.96 32.55
CA VAL A 487 -0.61 -3.88 32.89
C VAL A 487 -1.42 -4.15 31.63
N GLU A 488 -2.49 -4.94 31.70
CA GLU A 488 -3.35 -5.20 30.53
C GLU A 488 -4.32 -4.03 30.28
N GLY A 489 -4.32 -3.49 29.06
CA GLY A 489 -5.22 -2.41 28.65
C GLY A 489 -4.87 -1.02 29.22
N PRO A 490 -5.86 -0.13 29.39
CA PRO A 490 -5.67 1.22 29.93
C PRO A 490 -5.13 1.22 31.36
N THR A 491 -4.29 2.22 31.69
CA THR A 491 -3.71 2.38 33.03
C THR A 491 -3.35 3.83 33.31
N ASP A 492 -3.40 4.23 34.57
CA ASP A 492 -2.92 5.54 35.07
C ASP A 492 -1.44 5.49 35.53
N ASP A 493 -0.81 4.32 35.52
CA ASP A 493 0.59 4.15 35.94
C ASP A 493 1.53 4.91 34.98
N GLN A 494 2.13 5.99 35.49
CA GLN A 494 3.00 6.87 34.71
C GLN A 494 4.27 6.17 34.22
N GLY A 495 4.79 5.17 34.95
CA GLY A 495 5.93 4.38 34.52
C GLY A 495 5.60 3.51 33.32
N VAL A 496 4.44 2.85 33.35
CA VAL A 496 3.93 2.05 32.22
C VAL A 496 3.60 2.95 31.02
N LEU A 497 2.95 4.09 31.23
CA LEU A 497 2.63 5.05 30.16
C LEU A 497 3.90 5.62 29.51
N MET A 498 4.92 6.00 30.28
CA MET A 498 6.21 6.43 29.73
C MET A 498 6.92 5.32 28.95
N LEU A 499 6.85 4.07 29.42
CA LEU A 499 7.43 2.91 28.74
C LEU A 499 6.72 2.61 27.41
N ARG A 500 5.38 2.68 27.38
CA ARG A 500 4.57 2.55 26.15
C ARG A 500 4.81 3.68 25.16
N ALA A 501 4.88 4.92 25.64
CA ALA A 501 5.20 6.09 24.82
C ALA A 501 6.60 5.99 24.18
N ARG A 502 7.55 5.34 24.86
CA ARG A 502 8.87 4.99 24.35
C ARG A 502 8.82 3.83 23.33
N GLN A 503 8.05 2.77 23.57
CA GLN A 503 7.96 1.63 22.65
C GLN A 503 7.32 2.01 21.31
N GLN A 504 6.25 2.81 21.30
CA GLN A 504 5.66 3.32 20.05
C GLN A 504 6.70 4.11 19.22
N ARG A 505 7.53 4.93 19.89
CA ARG A 505 8.62 5.68 19.27
C ARG A 505 9.78 4.79 18.78
N ASN A 506 10.13 3.74 19.52
CA ASN A 506 11.11 2.72 19.09
C ASN A 506 10.66 2.02 17.80
N PHE A 507 9.40 1.59 17.74
CA PHE A 507 8.83 0.93 16.56
C PHE A 507 8.81 1.85 15.33
N LEU A 508 8.30 3.08 15.46
CA LEU A 508 8.27 4.06 14.37
C LEU A 508 9.68 4.44 13.88
N ALA A 509 10.64 4.62 14.80
CA ALA A 509 12.04 4.89 14.44
C ALA A 509 12.68 3.69 13.73
N THR A 510 12.44 2.47 14.19
CA THR A 510 12.95 1.25 13.52
C THR A 510 12.34 1.12 12.12
N LEU A 511 11.03 1.34 11.99
CA LEU A 511 10.29 1.28 10.73
C LEU A 511 10.80 2.30 9.69
N LEU A 512 10.83 3.58 10.04
CA LEU A 512 11.15 4.66 9.09
C LEU A 512 12.65 4.75 8.76
N LEU A 513 13.53 4.17 9.56
CA LEU A 513 14.99 4.17 9.34
C LEU A 513 15.54 2.84 8.81
N SER A 514 14.71 1.80 8.65
CA SER A 514 15.07 0.56 7.96
C SER A 514 15.15 0.75 6.44
N GLN A 515 16.00 -0.04 5.79
CA GLN A 515 15.98 -0.17 4.32
C GLN A 515 14.77 -0.99 3.86
N GLY A 516 14.27 -0.72 2.66
CA GLY A 516 12.97 -1.18 2.18
C GLY A 516 11.96 -0.04 2.17
N VAL A 517 10.67 -0.35 2.02
CA VAL A 517 9.59 0.63 1.91
C VAL A 517 8.75 0.57 3.21
N PRO A 518 8.70 1.62 4.03
CA PRO A 518 7.90 1.63 5.25
C PRO A 518 6.41 1.81 4.94
N MET A 519 5.58 1.02 5.62
CA MET A 519 4.12 1.16 5.67
C MET A 519 3.67 1.46 7.11
N ILE A 520 2.83 2.47 7.27
CA ILE A 520 2.19 2.88 8.53
C ILE A 520 0.70 2.53 8.45
N SER A 521 0.11 1.91 9.49
CA SER A 521 -1.34 1.72 9.57
C SER A 521 -2.01 2.97 10.12
N HIS A 522 -3.16 3.34 9.55
CA HIS A 522 -3.83 4.61 9.84
C HIS A 522 -4.07 4.87 11.33
N GLY A 523 -3.55 5.98 11.83
CA GLY A 523 -3.70 6.43 13.20
C GLY A 523 -2.71 5.84 14.20
N ASP A 524 -1.77 4.98 13.80
CA ASP A 524 -0.67 4.55 14.68
C ASP A 524 0.20 5.74 15.12
N GLU A 525 0.33 6.76 14.27
CA GLU A 525 0.97 8.05 14.57
C GLU A 525 0.11 8.97 15.45
N LEU A 526 -1.21 8.76 15.46
CA LEU A 526 -2.18 9.49 16.28
C LEU A 526 -2.35 8.85 17.68
N GLY A 527 -1.89 7.62 17.86
CA GLY A 527 -2.16 6.79 19.04
C GLY A 527 -3.53 6.11 19.02
N ARG A 528 -4.01 5.66 17.84
CA ARG A 528 -5.23 4.84 17.68
C ARG A 528 -5.20 3.60 18.56
N THR A 529 -6.36 3.16 19.06
CA THR A 529 -6.53 1.90 19.78
C THR A 529 -7.86 1.25 19.38
N GLN A 530 -7.82 -0.05 19.09
CA GLN A 530 -8.99 -0.93 18.95
C GLN A 530 -9.37 -1.59 20.29
N ARG A 531 -8.88 -1.05 21.42
CA ARG A 531 -9.19 -1.45 22.80
C ARG A 531 -8.84 -2.91 23.13
N GLY A 532 -7.85 -3.46 22.43
CA GLY A 532 -7.43 -4.85 22.55
C GLY A 532 -8.14 -5.80 21.58
N ASN A 533 -9.09 -5.32 20.76
CA ASN A 533 -9.53 -6.09 19.59
C ASN A 533 -8.39 -6.10 18.57
N ASN A 534 -8.04 -7.29 18.06
CA ASN A 534 -6.97 -7.49 17.07
C ASN A 534 -7.48 -7.96 15.70
N ASN A 535 -8.81 -7.94 15.51
CA ASN A 535 -9.52 -8.39 14.33
C ASN A 535 -10.77 -7.51 14.14
N GLY A 536 -10.58 -6.20 13.94
CA GLY A 536 -11.66 -5.21 13.81
C GLY A 536 -12.55 -5.34 12.56
N TYR A 537 -12.51 -6.47 11.84
CA TYR A 537 -13.15 -6.67 10.54
C TYR A 537 -14.67 -6.46 10.53
N ALA A 538 -15.32 -6.67 11.68
CA ALA A 538 -16.76 -6.56 11.86
C ALA A 538 -17.23 -5.23 12.52
N GLN A 539 -16.28 -4.33 12.85
CA GLN A 539 -16.50 -3.23 13.79
C GLN A 539 -16.55 -1.85 13.11
N ASP A 540 -17.65 -1.53 12.44
CA ASP A 540 -17.90 -0.20 11.88
C ASP A 540 -18.41 0.79 12.94
N ASN A 541 -17.56 1.13 13.91
CA ASN A 541 -17.89 1.97 15.07
C ASN A 541 -16.62 2.55 15.76
N ASP A 542 -16.80 3.23 16.89
CA ASP A 542 -15.75 3.86 17.74
C ASP A 542 -14.63 2.92 18.26
N ILE A 543 -14.64 1.63 17.91
CA ILE A 543 -13.49 0.71 18.09
C ILE A 543 -12.46 0.93 16.98
N THR A 544 -12.86 1.19 15.73
CA THR A 544 -11.95 1.25 14.57
C THR A 544 -11.79 2.64 13.97
N TRP A 545 -12.79 3.51 14.13
CA TRP A 545 -12.77 4.89 13.66
C TRP A 545 -11.71 5.74 14.39
N ILE A 546 -11.12 6.70 13.70
CA ILE A 546 -10.10 7.59 14.28
C ILE A 546 -10.75 8.65 15.18
N ASP A 547 -10.45 8.63 16.49
CA ASP A 547 -10.80 9.73 17.39
C ASP A 547 -9.82 10.90 17.28
N TRP A 548 -10.09 11.76 16.30
CA TRP A 548 -9.34 13.00 16.03
C TRP A 548 -9.38 14.03 17.18
N ASN A 549 -10.15 13.81 18.26
CA ASN A 549 -10.19 14.72 19.41
C ASN A 549 -9.14 14.39 20.48
N HIS A 550 -8.55 13.18 20.44
CA HIS A 550 -7.64 12.66 21.48
C HIS A 550 -6.30 12.17 20.91
N VAL A 551 -5.77 12.88 19.91
CA VAL A 551 -4.51 12.61 19.20
C VAL A 551 -3.26 12.85 20.09
N ASP A 552 -2.30 11.92 20.07
CA ASP A 552 -0.94 12.15 20.60
C ASP A 552 -0.13 13.03 19.62
N GLN A 553 -0.36 14.35 19.64
CA GLN A 553 0.38 15.29 18.79
C GLN A 553 1.91 15.16 18.93
N PRO A 554 2.49 14.93 20.13
CA PRO A 554 3.91 14.60 20.27
C PRO A 554 4.37 13.30 19.57
N LEU A 555 3.47 12.40 19.18
CA LEU A 555 3.77 11.22 18.35
C LEU A 555 3.63 11.54 16.86
N VAL A 556 2.67 12.39 16.47
CA VAL A 556 2.56 12.94 15.11
C VAL A 556 3.82 13.71 14.72
N GLU A 557 4.27 14.66 15.54
CA GLU A 557 5.49 15.43 15.27
C GLU A 557 6.75 14.56 15.24
N PHE A 558 6.81 13.52 16.07
CA PHE A 558 7.91 12.55 16.07
C PHE A 558 7.93 11.73 14.77
N THR A 559 6.76 11.31 14.28
CA THR A 559 6.60 10.59 13.01
C THR A 559 6.97 11.49 11.83
N ALA A 560 6.50 12.74 11.82
CA ALA A 560 6.86 13.75 10.83
C ALA A 560 8.37 14.07 10.82
N ALA A 561 9.03 14.09 11.99
CA ALA A 561 10.48 14.27 12.10
C ALA A 561 11.26 13.07 11.52
N LEU A 562 10.83 11.84 11.79
CA LEU A 562 11.44 10.62 11.23
C LEU A 562 11.25 10.52 9.71
N ALA A 563 10.05 10.79 9.20
CA ALA A 563 9.76 10.77 7.76
C ALA A 563 10.57 11.85 7.01
N ARG A 564 10.72 13.03 7.63
CA ARG A 564 11.60 14.11 7.14
C ARG A 564 13.07 13.67 7.10
N LEU A 565 13.58 13.07 8.17
CA LEU A 565 14.95 12.55 8.26
C LEU A 565 15.21 11.50 7.16
N ARG A 566 14.30 10.52 6.99
CA ARG A 566 14.35 9.50 5.93
C ARG A 566 14.36 10.13 4.52
N ARG A 567 13.50 11.13 4.29
CA ARG A 567 13.39 11.81 2.98
C ARG A 567 14.67 12.58 2.65
N GLU A 568 15.23 13.30 3.61
CA GLU A 568 16.38 14.18 3.41
C GLU A 568 17.73 13.45 3.37
N HIS A 569 17.80 12.22 3.91
CA HIS A 569 19.03 11.42 3.97
C HIS A 569 18.90 10.10 3.17
N PRO A 570 19.44 10.04 1.92
CA PRO A 570 19.45 8.84 1.07
C PRO A 570 19.96 7.56 1.74
N THR A 571 20.78 7.68 2.80
CA THR A 571 21.29 6.57 3.62
C THR A 571 20.18 5.63 4.11
N PHE A 572 19.00 6.14 4.46
CA PHE A 572 17.86 5.34 4.96
C PHE A 572 16.97 4.76 3.85
N ARG A 573 17.25 5.09 2.58
CA ARG A 573 16.38 4.81 1.43
C ARG A 573 17.17 4.37 0.19
N ARG A 574 18.09 3.43 0.38
CA ARG A 574 18.95 2.89 -0.70
C ARG A 574 18.14 2.04 -1.67
N SER A 575 18.44 2.14 -2.98
CA SER A 575 17.89 1.24 -4.00
C SER A 575 18.73 -0.05 -4.15
N ARG A 576 19.87 -0.16 -3.46
CA ARG A 576 20.73 -1.35 -3.38
C ARG A 576 21.00 -1.75 -1.92
N PHE A 577 21.21 -3.05 -1.71
CA PHE A 577 21.66 -3.58 -0.41
C PHE A 577 23.02 -2.99 0.00
N PHE A 578 23.38 -3.18 1.26
CA PHE A 578 24.73 -2.95 1.74
C PHE A 578 25.66 -4.07 1.26
N ASP A 579 26.91 -3.74 0.95
CA ASP A 579 27.95 -4.72 0.58
C ASP A 579 28.55 -5.42 1.81
N GLY A 580 28.41 -4.79 2.99
CA GLY A 580 28.96 -5.20 4.28
C GLY A 580 28.45 -6.53 4.83
N ARG A 581 28.88 -7.65 4.24
CA ARG A 581 29.07 -8.90 4.99
C ARG A 581 30.12 -8.66 6.09
N PRO A 582 29.97 -9.17 7.33
CA PRO A 582 30.92 -8.97 8.41
C PRO A 582 32.21 -9.78 8.18
N VAL A 583 33.09 -9.25 7.33
CA VAL A 583 34.43 -9.76 7.04
C VAL A 583 35.44 -8.92 7.82
N ARG A 584 36.42 -9.56 8.48
CA ARG A 584 37.47 -8.85 9.22
C ARG A 584 38.23 -7.90 8.29
N ARG A 585 38.15 -6.60 8.59
CA ARG A 585 38.78 -5.50 7.83
C ARG A 585 40.30 -5.51 8.05
N GLU A 586 41.07 -5.35 6.97
CA GLU A 586 42.50 -5.13 7.05
C GLU A 586 42.80 -3.68 7.47
N GLU A 587 43.83 -3.48 8.29
CA GLU A 587 44.19 -2.17 8.86
C GLU A 587 44.57 -1.18 7.74
N GLY A 588 43.78 -0.11 7.58
CA GLY A 588 43.94 0.88 6.52
C GLY A 588 43.12 0.66 5.24
N ALA A 589 42.29 -0.39 5.17
CA ALA A 589 41.27 -0.50 4.12
C ALA A 589 40.23 0.65 4.20
N PRO A 590 39.55 1.04 3.11
CA PRO A 590 38.49 2.05 3.17
C PRO A 590 37.36 1.62 4.12
N LEU A 591 36.61 2.61 4.65
CA LEU A 591 35.44 2.33 5.48
C LEU A 591 34.37 1.54 4.69
N PRO A 592 33.70 0.56 5.30
CA PRO A 592 32.58 -0.14 4.69
C PRO A 592 31.37 0.79 4.52
N ASP A 593 30.33 0.34 3.84
CA ASP A 593 29.09 1.09 3.68
C ASP A 593 28.13 0.97 4.89
N ILE A 594 28.35 -0.06 5.72
CA ILE A 594 27.75 -0.27 7.04
C ILE A 594 28.78 -0.91 7.99
N ALA A 595 28.76 -0.56 9.27
CA ALA A 595 29.52 -1.26 10.31
C ALA A 595 28.64 -1.50 11.55
N TRP A 596 28.81 -2.65 12.18
CA TRP A 596 28.05 -3.07 13.36
C TRP A 596 28.97 -3.06 14.57
N LEU A 597 28.60 -2.29 15.60
CA LEU A 597 29.44 -2.02 16.77
C LEU A 597 28.80 -2.57 18.05
N ARG A 598 29.65 -3.10 18.93
CA ARG A 598 29.31 -3.42 20.32
C ARG A 598 29.15 -2.14 21.15
N PRO A 599 28.57 -2.20 22.37
CA PRO A 599 28.50 -1.05 23.27
C PRO A 599 29.86 -0.42 23.65
N ASP A 600 30.96 -1.19 23.61
CA ASP A 600 32.32 -0.67 23.83
C ASP A 600 32.91 0.10 22.62
N GLY A 601 32.15 0.22 21.52
CA GLY A 601 32.55 0.90 20.29
C GLY A 601 33.42 0.06 19.34
N THR A 602 33.63 -1.23 19.62
CA THR A 602 34.41 -2.14 18.73
C THR A 602 33.54 -2.83 17.68
N GLU A 603 34.11 -3.13 16.51
CA GLU A 603 33.43 -3.85 15.42
C GLU A 603 33.07 -5.29 15.83
N MET A 604 31.79 -5.65 15.66
CA MET A 604 31.28 -6.99 15.93
C MET A 604 31.98 -8.06 15.10
N GLN A 605 32.46 -9.09 15.78
CA GLN A 605 33.12 -10.23 15.17
C GLN A 605 32.09 -11.32 14.79
N PRO A 606 32.40 -12.25 13.87
CA PRO A 606 31.50 -13.34 13.46
C PRO A 606 30.88 -14.11 14.64
N GLU A 607 31.63 -14.25 15.73
CA GLU A 607 31.24 -14.97 16.94
C GLU A 607 30.18 -14.22 17.78
N ASP A 608 30.02 -12.90 17.61
CA ASP A 608 29.02 -12.10 18.34
C ASP A 608 27.60 -12.29 17.79
N TRP A 609 27.48 -12.59 16.49
CA TRP A 609 26.19 -12.73 15.79
C TRP A 609 25.40 -13.95 16.23
N GLU A 610 26.11 -15.02 16.61
CA GLU A 610 25.57 -16.25 17.19
C GLU A 610 25.41 -16.16 18.73
N SER A 611 25.81 -15.04 19.34
CA SER A 611 25.69 -14.85 20.79
C SER A 611 24.25 -14.47 21.17
N GLY A 612 23.48 -15.44 21.68
CA GLY A 612 22.08 -15.29 22.09
C GLY A 612 21.82 -14.38 23.32
N PHE A 613 22.73 -13.44 23.60
CA PHE A 613 22.66 -12.46 24.68
C PHE A 613 22.73 -11.00 24.18
N GLY A 614 23.00 -10.76 22.90
CA GLY A 614 23.13 -9.41 22.32
C GLY A 614 21.80 -8.67 22.21
N ARG A 615 21.29 -8.10 23.30
CA ARG A 615 20.08 -7.24 23.30
C ARG A 615 20.33 -5.77 22.93
N ALA A 616 21.56 -5.39 22.60
CA ALA A 616 21.93 -4.03 22.25
C ALA A 616 23.02 -4.00 21.17
N VAL A 617 22.91 -3.07 20.22
CA VAL A 617 23.81 -2.96 19.06
C VAL A 617 23.89 -1.52 18.55
N GLY A 618 25.08 -1.11 18.13
CA GLY A 618 25.32 0.14 17.40
C GLY A 618 25.44 -0.14 15.89
N VAL A 619 24.89 0.74 15.06
CA VAL A 619 24.87 0.59 13.60
C VAL A 619 25.38 1.87 12.96
N PHE A 620 26.61 1.87 12.46
CA PHE A 620 27.18 2.96 11.70
C PHE A 620 26.81 2.81 10.21
N LEU A 621 26.24 3.87 9.63
CA LEU A 621 25.87 3.95 8.23
C LEU A 621 26.73 5.01 7.54
N ASN A 622 27.43 4.61 6.48
CA ASN A 622 28.39 5.48 5.82
C ASN A 622 27.75 6.25 4.64
N GLY A 623 27.56 7.55 4.80
CA GLY A 623 27.02 8.43 3.75
C GLY A 623 27.88 8.52 2.49
N ASP A 624 29.20 8.33 2.58
CA ASP A 624 30.08 8.22 1.40
C ASP A 624 30.06 6.80 0.78
N GLY A 625 29.57 5.81 1.53
CA GLY A 625 29.47 4.41 1.13
C GLY A 625 28.27 4.08 0.23
N ILE A 626 27.49 5.08 -0.19
CA ILE A 626 26.30 4.87 -1.04
C ILE A 626 26.75 4.58 -2.48
N ARG A 627 26.83 3.29 -2.84
CA ARG A 627 27.25 2.81 -4.18
C ARG A 627 26.17 2.96 -5.25
N GLU A 628 25.55 4.13 -5.32
CA GLU A 628 24.42 4.45 -6.18
C GLU A 628 24.62 5.76 -6.94
N ARG A 629 23.79 5.96 -7.96
CA ARG A 629 23.75 7.18 -8.77
C ARG A 629 22.34 7.70 -8.85
N ASP A 630 22.19 9.02 -8.91
CA ASP A 630 20.91 9.70 -9.01
C ASP A 630 20.25 9.52 -10.39
N ARG A 631 19.09 10.16 -10.61
CA ARG A 631 18.37 10.11 -11.89
C ARG A 631 19.11 10.80 -13.05
N ARG A 632 20.23 11.51 -12.80
CA ARG A 632 21.11 12.14 -13.79
C ARG A 632 22.42 11.37 -14.03
N GLY A 633 22.74 10.43 -13.14
CA GLY A 633 23.97 9.64 -13.17
C GLY A 633 25.08 10.16 -12.23
N GLU A 634 24.82 11.18 -11.41
CA GLU A 634 25.77 11.69 -10.42
C GLU A 634 25.85 10.77 -9.21
N GLN A 635 26.99 10.73 -8.51
CA GLN A 635 27.16 9.90 -7.30
C GLN A 635 26.27 10.43 -6.16
N ILE A 636 25.57 9.52 -5.48
CA ILE A 636 24.84 9.85 -4.26
C ILE A 636 25.83 9.83 -3.08
N VAL A 637 25.80 10.88 -2.26
CA VAL A 637 26.53 11.00 -0.99
C VAL A 637 25.60 11.61 0.06
N ASP A 638 25.90 11.38 1.34
CA ASP A 638 25.06 11.77 2.47
C ASP A 638 25.91 12.00 3.74
N ARG A 639 25.28 12.40 4.85
CA ARG A 639 25.91 12.45 6.19
C ARG A 639 26.15 11.03 6.70
N HIS A 640 27.19 10.81 7.52
CA HIS A 640 27.29 9.57 8.29
C HIS A 640 26.27 9.57 9.45
N PHE A 641 25.77 8.38 9.78
CA PHE A 641 24.83 8.15 10.88
C PHE A 641 25.32 7.04 11.80
N PHE A 642 24.96 7.13 13.08
CA PHE A 642 25.18 6.07 14.06
C PHE A 642 23.90 5.85 14.86
N ILE A 643 23.26 4.70 14.66
CA ILE A 643 22.01 4.32 15.33
C ILE A 643 22.35 3.40 16.49
N LEU A 644 21.83 3.69 17.68
CA LEU A 644 22.02 2.88 18.87
C LEU A 644 20.69 2.23 19.26
N PHE A 645 20.67 0.91 19.38
CA PHE A 645 19.54 0.12 19.84
C PHE A 645 19.85 -0.49 21.20
N ASN A 646 18.99 -0.27 22.20
CA ASN A 646 18.97 -1.03 23.44
C ASN A 646 17.58 -1.63 23.66
N ALA A 647 17.42 -2.90 23.28
CA ALA A 647 16.23 -3.69 23.56
C ALA A 647 16.30 -4.43 24.91
N GLY A 648 17.37 -4.23 25.68
CA GLY A 648 17.51 -4.73 27.05
C GLY A 648 16.72 -3.89 28.07
N ASP A 649 16.44 -4.50 29.21
CA ASP A 649 15.68 -3.86 30.31
C ASP A 649 16.54 -2.86 31.12
N GLU A 650 17.86 -3.05 31.12
CA GLU A 650 18.83 -2.20 31.82
C GLU A 650 19.38 -1.08 30.91
N GLY A 651 19.83 0.02 31.52
CA GLY A 651 20.55 1.08 30.80
C GLY A 651 21.98 0.64 30.46
N LEU A 652 22.48 1.04 29.28
CA LEU A 652 23.80 0.66 28.78
C LEU A 652 24.56 1.89 28.28
N SER A 653 25.84 1.95 28.64
CA SER A 653 26.77 2.98 28.16
C SER A 653 27.33 2.58 26.80
N PHE A 654 27.11 3.40 25.78
CA PHE A 654 27.62 3.21 24.42
C PHE A 654 28.80 4.15 24.14
N THR A 655 29.95 3.61 23.77
CA THR A 655 31.09 4.40 23.31
C THR A 655 30.86 4.82 21.86
N ILE A 656 30.83 6.13 21.58
CA ILE A 656 30.75 6.67 20.22
C ILE A 656 32.04 6.26 19.48
N PRO A 657 31.96 5.77 18.22
CA PRO A 657 33.14 5.46 17.41
C PRO A 657 34.10 6.65 17.30
N ARG A 658 35.41 6.37 17.30
CA ARG A 658 36.46 7.39 17.27
C ARG A 658 36.55 8.08 15.91
N ALA A 659 37.37 9.14 15.84
CA ALA A 659 37.47 10.11 14.75
C ALA A 659 37.81 9.56 13.34
N GLU A 660 37.97 8.24 13.17
CA GLU A 660 37.96 7.59 11.86
C GLU A 660 36.58 7.66 11.18
N PHE A 661 35.49 7.64 11.97
CA PHE A 661 34.10 7.63 11.50
C PHE A 661 33.48 9.03 11.43
N SER A 662 33.77 9.87 12.43
CA SER A 662 33.48 11.32 12.46
C SER A 662 34.11 11.95 13.72
N PRO A 663 34.55 13.23 13.68
CA PRO A 663 35.07 13.93 14.85
C PRO A 663 34.00 14.28 15.90
N GLN A 664 32.77 14.61 15.48
CA GLN A 664 31.69 15.09 16.35
C GLN A 664 30.30 14.65 15.87
N TRP A 665 29.40 14.43 16.82
CA TRP A 665 28.09 13.82 16.60
C TRP A 665 26.97 14.61 17.30
N GLU A 666 25.91 14.92 16.58
CA GLU A 666 24.67 15.52 17.11
C GLU A 666 23.59 14.44 17.31
N ILE A 667 22.81 14.53 18.39
CA ILE A 667 21.68 13.61 18.66
C ILE A 667 20.43 14.17 17.97
N VAL A 668 20.00 13.51 16.89
CA VAL A 668 18.86 13.92 16.04
C VAL A 668 17.57 13.16 16.36
N VAL A 669 17.66 11.98 17.00
CA VAL A 669 16.51 11.23 17.53
C VAL A 669 16.90 10.62 18.87
N ASP A 670 15.99 10.68 19.84
CA ASP A 670 16.08 10.00 21.14
C ASP A 670 14.66 9.60 21.57
N THR A 671 14.38 8.30 21.70
CA THR A 671 13.04 7.82 22.08
C THR A 671 12.72 7.99 23.56
N THR A 672 13.69 8.40 24.39
CA THR A 672 13.47 8.82 25.78
C THR A 672 13.09 10.30 25.90
N GLY A 673 13.40 11.13 24.89
CA GLY A 673 13.09 12.56 24.83
C GLY A 673 13.92 13.45 25.76
N GLN A 674 15.13 13.02 26.15
CA GLN A 674 15.99 13.70 27.14
C GLN A 674 17.26 14.33 26.55
N LEU A 675 17.75 13.83 25.41
CA LEU A 675 19.10 14.12 24.89
C LEU A 675 19.14 14.83 23.52
N THR A 676 18.02 14.90 22.80
CA THR A 676 17.88 15.74 21.60
C THR A 676 18.16 17.20 21.91
N ASN A 677 18.84 17.90 20.99
CA ASN A 677 19.32 19.29 21.15
C ASN A 677 20.35 19.50 22.28
N THR A 678 21.07 18.46 22.71
CA THR A 678 22.27 18.63 23.56
C THR A 678 23.53 18.91 22.74
N GLU A 679 24.55 19.48 23.38
CA GLU A 679 25.86 19.82 22.78
C GLU A 679 26.48 18.65 22.00
N PRO A 680 27.13 18.88 20.83
CA PRO A 680 27.70 17.82 20.00
C PRO A 680 28.78 17.01 20.72
N ARG A 681 28.57 15.69 20.76
CA ARG A 681 29.45 14.71 21.40
C ARG A 681 30.68 14.44 20.55
N ARG A 682 31.80 14.09 21.16
CA ARG A 682 33.06 13.78 20.45
C ARG A 682 33.20 12.28 20.21
N GLY A 683 33.87 11.90 19.12
CA GLY A 683 34.21 10.50 18.87
C GLY A 683 35.05 9.92 20.01
N GLY A 684 34.58 8.84 20.62
CA GLY A 684 35.17 8.23 21.83
C GLY A 684 34.58 8.70 23.18
N GLU A 685 33.60 9.60 23.20
CA GLU A 685 32.77 9.87 24.38
C GLU A 685 31.71 8.76 24.58
N ALA A 686 31.23 8.61 25.81
CA ALA A 686 30.17 7.65 26.15
C ALA A 686 28.79 8.32 26.17
N VAL A 687 27.76 7.60 25.71
CA VAL A 687 26.35 7.99 25.74
C VAL A 687 25.56 6.94 26.50
N GLU A 688 24.89 7.33 27.58
CA GLU A 688 24.00 6.45 28.32
C GLU A 688 22.68 6.26 27.56
N LEU A 689 22.40 5.02 27.15
CA LEU A 689 21.18 4.62 26.46
C LEU A 689 20.30 3.81 27.40
N ALA A 690 19.16 4.39 27.79
CA ALA A 690 18.23 3.76 28.73
C ALA A 690 17.71 2.40 28.24
N GLY A 691 17.25 1.55 29.17
CA GLY A 691 16.56 0.31 28.82
C GLY A 691 15.39 0.56 27.88
N ARG A 692 15.20 -0.34 26.92
CA ARG A 692 14.14 -0.31 25.90
C ARG A 692 14.08 1.01 25.12
N SER A 693 15.21 1.51 24.61
CA SER A 693 15.30 2.80 23.89
C SER A 693 16.19 2.79 22.65
N LEU A 694 16.08 3.85 21.84
CA LEU A 694 16.81 4.08 20.60
C LEU A 694 17.30 5.52 20.52
N ILE A 695 18.54 5.72 20.06
CA ILE A 695 19.12 7.03 19.73
C ILE A 695 19.67 7.00 18.30
N VAL A 696 19.49 8.09 17.55
CA VAL A 696 20.16 8.33 16.27
C VAL A 696 21.09 9.53 16.42
N LEU A 697 22.37 9.30 16.13
CA LEU A 697 23.36 10.35 15.98
C LEU A 697 23.65 10.60 14.49
N ARG A 698 23.88 11.86 14.13
CA ARG A 698 24.33 12.31 12.81
C ARG A 698 25.70 12.96 12.93
N ASP A 699 26.54 12.82 11.91
CA ASP A 699 27.79 13.60 11.81
C ASP A 699 27.49 15.10 11.98
N TYR A 700 28.22 15.78 12.86
CA TYR A 700 28.04 17.20 13.12
C TYR A 700 28.87 18.04 12.15
N GLN A 701 28.23 19.01 11.51
CA GLN A 701 28.92 20.10 10.82
C GLN A 701 28.61 21.41 11.54
N GLU A 702 29.68 22.14 11.89
CA GLU A 702 29.58 23.49 12.44
C GLU A 702 28.82 24.37 11.45
N GLN A 703 27.60 24.79 11.82
CA GLN A 703 26.85 25.74 11.03
C GLN A 703 27.65 27.04 10.95
N LYS A 704 28.08 27.40 9.73
CA LYS A 704 28.57 28.75 9.47
C LYS A 704 27.47 29.71 9.92
N PRO A 705 27.75 30.64 10.86
CA PRO A 705 26.73 31.50 11.40
C PRO A 705 26.09 32.30 10.26
N ASP A 706 24.75 32.37 10.27
CA ASP A 706 24.01 33.17 9.30
C ASP A 706 24.57 34.59 9.30
N VAL A 707 24.97 35.07 8.12
CA VAL A 707 25.58 36.39 7.99
C VAL A 707 24.48 37.41 8.25
N ASP A 708 24.48 38.04 9.43
CA ASP A 708 23.47 39.04 9.76
C ASP A 708 23.52 40.19 8.75
N HIS A 709 22.56 40.16 7.82
CA HIS A 709 22.38 41.13 6.76
C HIS A 709 21.67 42.40 7.26
N SER A 710 21.39 42.51 8.56
CA SER A 710 20.77 43.69 9.15
C SER A 710 21.69 44.91 9.13
N VAL A 711 21.06 46.08 9.20
CA VAL A 711 21.76 47.34 9.45
C VAL A 711 22.42 47.34 10.85
N ALA A 712 21.94 46.50 11.78
CA ALA A 712 22.51 46.41 13.13
C ALA A 712 23.90 45.74 13.13
N ALA A 713 24.10 44.62 12.43
CA ALA A 713 25.43 44.04 12.24
C ALA A 713 26.37 44.97 11.46
N SER A 714 25.86 45.64 10.42
CA SER A 714 26.64 46.65 9.68
C SER A 714 27.10 47.81 10.58
N LEU A 715 26.27 48.26 11.52
CA LEU A 715 26.62 49.26 12.52
C LEU A 715 27.59 48.70 13.57
N ALA A 716 27.37 47.48 14.06
CA ALA A 716 28.23 46.81 15.03
C ALA A 716 29.68 46.70 14.50
N ALA A 717 29.84 46.24 13.26
CA ALA A 717 31.13 46.17 12.57
C ALA A 717 31.81 47.54 12.42
N LEU A 718 31.05 48.60 12.18
CA LEU A 718 31.55 49.99 12.13
C LEU A 718 31.89 50.58 13.51
N THR A 719 31.42 49.97 14.60
CA THR A 719 31.73 50.39 15.99
C THR A 719 32.86 49.62 16.65
N VAL A 720 33.43 48.60 16.00
CA VAL A 720 34.66 47.95 16.49
C VAL A 720 35.82 48.96 16.43
N PRO A 721 36.49 49.28 17.56
CA PRO A 721 37.58 50.24 17.54
C PRO A 721 38.77 49.68 16.76
N ILE A 722 39.23 50.43 15.75
CA ILE A 722 40.46 50.11 15.02
C ILE A 722 41.64 50.27 15.98
N ASP A 723 42.41 49.20 16.17
CA ASP A 723 43.64 49.24 16.98
C ASP A 723 44.65 50.21 16.37
N ILE A 724 44.93 51.30 17.09
CA ILE A 724 45.87 52.34 16.63
C ILE A 724 47.30 51.85 16.85
N VAL A 725 47.85 51.20 15.82
CA VAL A 725 49.27 50.84 15.74
C VAL A 725 50.14 52.10 15.92
N ARG A 726 50.74 52.24 17.11
CA ARG A 726 51.62 53.38 17.43
C ARG A 726 52.99 53.22 16.76
N SER A 727 53.15 53.77 15.58
CA SER A 727 54.48 53.99 15.00
C SER A 727 55.28 55.01 15.83
N PRO A 728 56.60 54.82 16.03
CA PRO A 728 57.45 55.79 16.72
C PRO A 728 57.68 57.06 15.88
N ALA A 729 57.91 58.19 16.55
CA ALA A 729 58.04 59.50 15.91
C ALA A 729 59.39 59.70 15.20
N PRO A 730 59.44 60.43 14.06
CA PRO A 730 60.68 60.80 13.39
C PRO A 730 61.46 61.90 14.15
N GLN A 731 62.78 61.94 13.93
CA GLN A 731 63.65 62.99 14.49
C GLN A 731 63.56 64.32 13.70
N PRO A 732 63.84 65.47 14.33
CA PRO A 732 63.84 66.77 13.66
C PRO A 732 65.23 67.13 13.11
N GLU A 733 65.30 67.53 11.84
CA GLU A 733 66.42 68.30 11.29
C GLU A 733 65.93 69.66 10.74
N LEU A 734 66.82 70.66 10.75
CA LEU A 734 66.54 72.07 10.43
C LEU A 734 67.20 72.48 9.10
N PRO A 735 66.84 73.65 8.51
CA PRO A 735 66.76 73.78 7.05
C PRO A 735 67.94 74.52 6.40
N HIS A 736 68.05 74.37 5.07
CA HIS A 736 68.65 75.38 4.20
C HIS A 736 67.85 75.61 2.92
N CYS A 737 67.92 76.83 2.39
CA CYS A 737 67.28 77.33 1.16
C CYS A 737 68.35 78.17 0.42
N PRO A 738 68.36 78.21 -0.93
CA PRO A 738 67.85 79.44 -1.58
C PRO A 738 67.18 79.29 -2.97
N TRP A 739 66.09 80.05 -3.18
CA TRP A 739 65.73 80.96 -4.31
C TRP A 739 66.31 80.82 -5.74
N PRO A 740 65.66 81.38 -6.82
CA PRO A 740 64.37 82.10 -6.96
C PRO A 740 63.48 81.47 -8.10
N THR A 741 62.63 82.05 -9.00
CA THR A 741 62.18 83.42 -9.39
C THR A 741 60.88 83.38 -10.27
N THR A 742 59.83 84.20 -9.99
CA THR A 742 58.82 84.81 -10.96
C THR A 742 58.00 83.95 -11.98
N ARG A 743 56.82 84.31 -12.56
CA ARG A 743 55.83 85.43 -12.46
C ARG A 743 54.46 85.04 -13.13
N ALA A 744 53.33 85.55 -12.61
CA ALA A 744 52.03 85.85 -13.30
C ALA A 744 51.24 84.68 -14.01
N ALA A 745 49.94 84.74 -14.34
CA ALA A 745 48.90 85.79 -14.30
C ALA A 745 47.46 85.23 -13.95
N ARG A 746 46.41 86.08 -14.06
CA ARG A 746 44.97 85.89 -13.69
C ARG A 746 44.10 86.81 -14.61
N PRO A 747 42.74 86.93 -14.52
CA PRO A 747 41.60 86.07 -14.10
C PRO A 747 40.50 86.07 -15.25
N PRO A 748 39.14 86.11 -15.09
CA PRO A 748 38.20 85.83 -13.98
C PRO A 748 36.96 84.92 -14.32
N ARG A 749 36.06 84.80 -13.32
CA ARG A 749 34.73 84.14 -13.16
C ARG A 749 33.56 85.00 -13.77
N PRO A 750 32.22 84.68 -13.73
CA PRO A 750 31.48 83.93 -12.65
C PRO A 750 30.12 83.18 -12.89
N THR A 751 29.66 82.49 -11.81
CA THR A 751 28.25 82.21 -11.38
C THR A 751 27.35 81.22 -12.17
N ALA A 752 26.38 80.48 -11.59
CA ALA A 752 25.90 80.32 -10.19
C ALA A 752 25.23 78.94 -9.86
N CYS A 753 24.94 78.74 -8.56
CA CYS A 753 23.96 77.89 -7.83
C CYS A 753 22.69 77.31 -8.55
N ARG A 754 21.92 76.32 -8.04
CA ARG A 754 21.82 75.59 -6.72
C ARG A 754 20.94 74.30 -6.84
N CYS A 755 20.96 73.41 -5.83
CA CYS A 755 19.90 72.55 -5.21
C CYS A 755 18.70 71.94 -6.02
N ALA A 756 18.06 70.81 -5.63
CA ALA A 756 18.37 69.71 -4.70
C ALA A 756 17.33 68.54 -4.76
N ARG A 757 17.81 67.31 -4.41
CA ARG A 757 17.14 66.15 -3.74
C ARG A 757 15.64 65.74 -3.97
N ARG A 758 15.53 64.41 -4.17
CA ARG A 758 14.62 63.39 -3.52
C ARG A 758 13.44 62.80 -4.30
N SER A 759 13.03 61.61 -3.81
CA SER A 759 12.21 60.54 -4.40
C SER A 759 11.03 60.15 -3.49
N THR A 760 10.00 59.46 -4.00
CA THR A 760 9.16 58.50 -3.21
C THR A 760 8.15 57.63 -4.03
N TRP A 761 8.18 56.30 -3.78
CA TRP A 761 7.04 55.37 -3.57
C TRP A 761 6.23 54.69 -4.72
N MET A 762 5.46 53.66 -4.30
CA MET A 762 4.68 52.57 -4.97
C MET A 762 3.51 52.18 -4.00
N PRO A 763 2.58 51.20 -4.23
CA PRO A 763 2.13 50.40 -5.40
C PRO A 763 0.55 50.55 -5.56
N PRO A 764 -0.38 49.58 -5.78
CA PRO A 764 -0.40 48.19 -6.32
C PRO A 764 -1.46 47.95 -7.48
N PRO A 765 -2.54 47.09 -7.49
CA PRO A 765 -3.24 46.65 -8.75
C PRO A 765 -4.75 47.05 -8.85
N PRO A 766 -5.57 46.57 -9.83
CA PRO A 766 -6.27 45.26 -9.76
C PRO A 766 -6.46 44.52 -11.12
N SER A 767 -7.27 43.44 -11.15
CA SER A 767 -7.47 42.50 -12.28
C SER A 767 -8.81 42.70 -13.06
N PRO A 768 -9.40 41.73 -13.80
CA PRO A 768 -9.58 41.85 -15.25
C PRO A 768 -11.05 41.97 -15.74
N ALA A 769 -11.23 42.20 -17.05
CA ALA A 769 -12.55 42.26 -17.71
C ALA A 769 -12.64 41.31 -18.92
N THR A 770 -13.84 40.76 -19.15
CA THR A 770 -14.18 39.84 -20.25
C THR A 770 -14.51 40.58 -21.55
N CYS A 771 -14.33 39.89 -22.69
CA CYS A 771 -14.99 40.27 -23.95
C CYS A 771 -15.26 39.04 -24.82
N THR A 772 -16.53 38.83 -25.17
CA THR A 772 -16.99 37.87 -26.18
C THR A 772 -17.15 38.55 -27.54
N ILE A 773 -16.98 37.79 -28.63
CA ILE A 773 -17.62 38.03 -29.93
C ILE A 773 -17.63 36.71 -30.71
N SER A 774 -18.60 36.56 -31.61
CA SER A 774 -18.92 35.33 -32.35
C SER A 774 -19.01 35.57 -33.87
N ALA A 775 -19.38 34.52 -34.61
CA ALA A 775 -19.55 34.47 -36.08
C ALA A 775 -18.25 34.66 -36.90
N SER A 776 -17.69 33.67 -37.61
CA SER A 776 -18.22 32.70 -38.60
C SER A 776 -18.30 33.23 -40.04
N ILE A 777 -17.69 32.49 -40.97
CA ILE A 777 -18.01 32.30 -42.40
C ILE A 777 -17.07 31.18 -42.91
N GLY A 778 -17.54 30.37 -43.86
CA GLY A 778 -16.91 29.08 -44.23
C GLY A 778 -16.14 29.06 -45.56
N PRO A 779 -16.21 27.97 -46.37
CA PRO A 779 -14.98 27.29 -46.77
C PRO A 779 -14.80 27.01 -48.29
N THR A 780 -13.56 26.98 -48.77
CA THR A 780 -13.09 26.26 -49.99
C THR A 780 -11.57 26.06 -49.86
N CYS A 781 -10.95 24.94 -50.25
CA CYS A 781 -10.88 24.40 -51.62
C CYS A 781 -10.36 22.94 -51.67
N ARG A 782 -10.30 22.32 -52.87
CA ARG A 782 -9.80 20.95 -53.12
C ARG A 782 -8.43 20.95 -53.82
N ARG A 783 -7.61 19.91 -53.59
CA ARG A 783 -6.66 19.18 -54.50
C ARG A 783 -5.51 18.56 -53.69
N SER A 784 -4.75 17.53 -54.10
CA SER A 784 -4.96 16.28 -54.88
C SER A 784 -3.58 15.71 -55.27
N CYS A 785 -3.40 14.38 -55.34
CA CYS A 785 -2.15 13.69 -55.74
C CYS A 785 -1.00 13.75 -54.69
N ARG A 786 -0.03 12.81 -54.63
CA ARG A 786 0.34 11.70 -55.54
C ARG A 786 0.98 10.50 -54.77
N ARG A 787 1.04 9.33 -55.43
CA ARG A 787 1.74 8.06 -55.06
C ARG A 787 2.77 7.73 -56.17
N PRO A 788 3.55 6.62 -56.14
CA PRO A 788 3.97 5.75 -55.02
C PRO A 788 5.52 5.94 -54.83
N PRO A 789 6.51 5.01 -55.02
CA PRO A 789 6.55 3.58 -55.41
C PRO A 789 6.91 2.61 -54.25
N ALA A 790 7.16 1.33 -54.57
CA ALA A 790 7.80 0.29 -53.75
C ALA A 790 8.61 -0.65 -54.67
N PRO A 791 9.45 -1.56 -54.14
CA PRO A 791 9.88 -2.79 -54.84
C PRO A 791 9.56 -4.09 -54.07
N THR A 792 9.78 -5.26 -54.68
CA THR A 792 9.15 -6.54 -54.29
C THR A 792 10.07 -7.78 -54.30
N THR A 793 9.80 -8.70 -53.36
CA THR A 793 9.86 -10.19 -53.44
C THR A 793 11.15 -10.95 -53.83
N ALA A 794 11.62 -11.79 -52.90
CA ALA A 794 11.95 -13.22 -53.07
C ALA A 794 11.90 -13.86 -51.65
N THR A 795 11.27 -15.00 -51.30
CA THR A 795 10.84 -16.26 -51.95
C THR A 795 11.86 -17.40 -51.84
N THR A 796 11.70 -18.26 -50.82
CA THR A 796 12.19 -19.65 -50.79
C THR A 796 11.25 -20.54 -49.97
N TRP A 797 11.16 -21.83 -50.34
CA TRP A 797 10.29 -22.85 -49.73
C TRP A 797 11.08 -23.81 -48.85
N TRP A 798 10.45 -24.43 -47.85
CA TRP A 798 10.71 -25.83 -47.46
C TRP A 798 9.44 -26.48 -46.88
N THR A 799 9.21 -27.76 -47.21
CA THR A 799 8.03 -28.55 -46.81
C THR A 799 8.37 -29.59 -45.74
N PRO A 800 7.43 -29.96 -44.84
CA PRO A 800 7.66 -30.98 -43.82
C PRO A 800 7.67 -32.40 -44.40
N ARG A 801 8.40 -33.30 -43.74
CA ARG A 801 8.18 -34.76 -43.78
C ARG A 801 8.36 -35.32 -42.37
N GLY A 802 7.34 -35.98 -41.84
CA GLY A 802 7.47 -36.80 -40.62
C GLY A 802 7.92 -38.22 -40.95
N TRP A 803 8.14 -39.03 -39.91
CA TRP A 803 8.25 -40.50 -39.97
C TRP A 803 7.68 -41.08 -38.65
N THR A 804 7.20 -42.32 -38.69
CA THR A 804 6.52 -43.00 -37.56
C THR A 804 7.19 -44.38 -37.27
N PRO A 805 6.70 -45.31 -36.42
CA PRO A 805 7.49 -45.70 -35.24
C PRO A 805 7.86 -47.19 -35.13
N THR A 806 8.94 -47.46 -34.38
CA THR A 806 9.34 -48.78 -33.86
C THR A 806 10.08 -48.59 -32.52
N GLY A 807 10.07 -49.51 -31.55
CA GLY A 807 9.37 -50.78 -31.46
C GLY A 807 10.14 -51.80 -30.58
N ALA A 808 9.48 -52.37 -29.57
CA ALA A 808 10.00 -53.36 -28.60
C ALA A 808 11.15 -52.90 -27.64
N ALA A 809 11.56 -53.68 -26.62
CA ALA A 809 10.85 -54.21 -25.44
C ALA A 809 11.78 -55.15 -24.60
N ARG A 810 11.45 -55.34 -23.31
CA ARG A 810 11.87 -56.41 -22.35
C ARG A 810 13.08 -56.19 -21.42
N ALA A 811 12.90 -56.77 -20.20
CA ALA A 811 13.87 -57.18 -19.16
C ALA A 811 14.69 -56.08 -18.42
N GLY A 812 14.87 -56.12 -17.10
CA GLY A 812 14.17 -56.87 -16.05
C GLY A 812 14.99 -57.93 -15.28
N CYS A 813 15.65 -57.54 -14.18
CA CYS A 813 16.05 -58.38 -13.04
C CYS A 813 16.36 -57.47 -11.83
N ARG A 814 15.72 -57.66 -10.67
CA ARG A 814 16.19 -58.43 -9.48
C ARG A 814 17.45 -57.88 -8.79
N GLY A 815 17.29 -57.37 -7.57
CA GLY A 815 18.36 -57.10 -6.59
C GLY A 815 17.77 -56.67 -5.25
N SER A 816 18.12 -57.33 -4.15
CA SER A 816 17.49 -57.14 -2.83
C SER A 816 18.52 -56.80 -1.74
N SER A 817 18.20 -55.81 -0.89
CA SER A 817 18.55 -55.60 0.54
C SER A 817 19.86 -56.17 1.12
N PRO A 818 20.58 -55.41 1.98
CA PRO A 818 20.05 -55.17 3.33
C PRO A 818 20.34 -53.78 3.95
N ARG A 819 19.94 -53.64 5.23
CA ARG A 819 19.91 -52.40 6.03
C ARG A 819 21.22 -52.11 6.77
N HIS A 820 21.60 -50.83 6.87
CA HIS A 820 22.01 -50.09 8.09
C HIS A 820 22.27 -48.61 7.69
N GLY A 821 22.08 -47.60 8.54
CA GLY A 821 21.53 -47.62 9.89
C GLY A 821 22.01 -46.45 10.77
N THR A 822 21.50 -45.24 10.54
CA THR A 822 21.91 -44.04 11.30
C THR A 822 20.69 -43.24 11.75
N ARG A 823 20.73 -42.69 12.98
CA ARG A 823 19.64 -41.87 13.55
C ARG A 823 19.76 -40.41 13.09
N VAL A 824 18.61 -39.79 12.81
CA VAL A 824 18.44 -38.33 12.84
C VAL A 824 17.37 -38.04 13.91
N SER A 825 17.58 -37.00 14.71
CA SER A 825 16.67 -36.57 15.77
C SER A 825 15.45 -35.85 15.21
N ALA A 826 14.26 -36.21 15.69
CA ALA A 826 13.04 -35.46 15.41
C ALA A 826 12.95 -34.22 16.32
N SER A 827 12.61 -33.07 15.76
CA SER A 827 12.24 -31.86 16.49
C SER A 827 11.13 -31.11 15.75
N SER A 828 10.08 -30.74 16.50
CA SER A 828 9.02 -29.76 16.15
C SER A 828 8.50 -29.71 14.70
N TRP A 829 7.38 -30.39 14.44
CA TRP A 829 6.50 -30.19 13.26
C TRP A 829 5.03 -30.11 13.72
N THR A 830 4.53 -28.90 14.04
CA THR A 830 3.09 -28.66 14.29
C THR A 830 2.75 -27.16 14.36
N SER A 831 1.97 -26.64 13.39
CA SER A 831 1.04 -25.50 13.58
C SER A 831 0.18 -25.23 12.33
N CYS A 832 -0.76 -26.13 12.03
CA CYS A 832 -1.95 -25.83 11.20
C CYS A 832 -2.98 -26.94 11.37
N ARG A 833 -4.09 -26.66 12.08
CA ARG A 833 -5.24 -27.58 12.20
C ARG A 833 -6.56 -26.83 12.25
N THR A 834 -7.22 -26.86 11.10
CA THR A 834 -8.62 -26.61 10.77
C THR A 834 -9.60 -26.53 11.95
N ILE A 835 -10.37 -25.44 11.98
CA ILE A 835 -11.63 -25.35 12.73
C ILE A 835 -12.61 -26.41 12.18
N ARG A 836 -13.30 -27.14 13.07
CA ARG A 836 -14.38 -28.07 12.70
C ARG A 836 -15.73 -27.56 13.18
N ALA A 837 -16.56 -27.07 12.26
CA ALA A 837 -17.99 -26.96 12.51
C ALA A 837 -18.57 -28.34 12.89
N SER A 838 -19.31 -28.40 13.99
CA SER A 838 -19.95 -29.63 14.49
C SER A 838 -21.45 -29.43 14.60
N PRO A 839 -22.29 -30.32 14.03
CA PRO A 839 -23.72 -30.10 13.92
C PRO A 839 -24.45 -30.27 15.27
N ILE A 840 -25.25 -29.26 15.64
CA ILE A 840 -26.08 -29.28 16.85
C ILE A 840 -27.28 -30.23 16.63
N ARG A 841 -27.40 -31.26 17.48
CA ARG A 841 -28.63 -32.06 17.59
C ARG A 841 -29.62 -31.41 18.59
N PRO A 842 -30.94 -31.48 18.34
CA PRO A 842 -31.93 -30.84 19.19
C PRO A 842 -32.07 -31.52 20.57
N ARG A 843 -32.24 -30.72 21.63
CA ARG A 843 -32.54 -31.20 22.98
C ARG A 843 -34.02 -31.56 23.14
N THR A 844 -34.33 -32.85 23.26
CA THR A 844 -35.61 -33.31 23.82
C THR A 844 -35.63 -33.17 25.35
N ARG A 845 -36.78 -32.83 25.92
CA ARG A 845 -37.00 -32.78 27.39
C ARG A 845 -37.58 -34.10 27.90
N GLY A 846 -37.24 -34.44 29.15
CA GLY A 846 -37.76 -35.60 29.89
C GLY A 846 -36.67 -36.63 30.18
N GLY A 847 -36.40 -37.07 31.42
CA GLY A 847 -36.98 -36.68 32.71
C GLY A 847 -37.61 -37.85 33.45
N GLY A 848 -36.80 -38.57 34.24
CA GLY A 848 -37.26 -39.68 35.07
C GLY A 848 -36.10 -40.53 35.59
N THR A 849 -36.16 -40.82 36.89
CA THR A 849 -35.48 -41.88 37.67
C THR A 849 -35.05 -43.14 36.88
N SER A 850 -33.98 -43.85 37.28
CA SER A 850 -33.39 -43.97 38.63
C SER A 850 -31.87 -44.09 38.63
#